data_AF-A0AB73FT44-F1
#
_entry.id   AF-A0AB73FT44-F1
#
_cell.length_a   1.000
_cell.length_b   1.000
_cell.length_c   1.000
_cell.angle_alpha   90.00
_cell.angle_beta   90.00
_cell.angle_gamma   90.00
#
_symmetry.space_group_name_H-M   'P 1'
#
loop_
_entity.id
_entity.type
_entity.pdbx_description
1 polymer ?
#
loop_
_entity_poly.entity_id
_entity_poly.type
_entity_poly.pdbx_seq_one_letter_code
_entity_poly.pdbx_strand_id
1 'polypeptide(L)'
;MIHGRVEKLKFIVEEMHIAFCLAMHLTDPFIARTLARHILVRAENFIEHARGLRRPLNDADYDTRDFHKTKEAYASAFDEYFKVARHRLGAHVQDFDFGKRIELWNDIEIVKISFFVEGAQEIYRSLAPLNLPGYIVYAEPPELTNPDIQESLRQYQRVFDNRNWIEMGVDPLALTRNNTAPVLNATPVHARAGQLALIRRWIAMQNDLLQRLVEHVRIARILKGRIVTDIVSFCDCLVTRPVSSGALQAMDGLDKLIVGCGQSSAAIDNFVDASNFQIGVQAARTIRDKVGAHIEIDETHTLTALLADLDAYDLGEGLNFYERVGAAFTKACHSILFLRLYAADGQRLYGVSAGHAPAVPYAGDNVAVPPVPPAPPPINDEEAYRSNLTRWLDGDDAQKGDARLFFWHAFADSQATATIEEVERFGSAGQRMSTHDFRKAHQFLCSTLSNGLSDFDFKGVLELILSCRSGWPYPLAEILVRHGRDASVFRQWLICYALGEIGSAPHASVCEFLETHAYSHSWPIRLQAALARFKTFVKAEGTFRLNHKEQTKVSYDSLVDSLLTPMSEFERLICLLGFASILSGPGVGSFSLPFQSNYAGLQIQIEALCVPFLKSGDSKSKAATLKQLIQTNDYVGVCVLVALECDDQNQVHIALIENCCNGSIVTAGHDQATRHLAMCFLLKKEHHIAFDIVQGLASRNPDSVEFVVLAAEILGETLGAEEEAMRKIDSIRHAYKITPDIEMRLNAVETEIGKRS
;
A
#
# COMPACT_ATOMS: atom_id res chain seq x y z
N MET A 1 -41.84 12.60 23.80
CA MET A 1 -42.52 12.57 22.50
C MET A 1 -42.23 13.76 21.62
N ILE A 2 -43.01 14.84 21.65
CA ILE A 2 -42.88 15.93 20.66
C ILE A 2 -41.51 16.64 20.75
N HIS A 3 -41.08 17.02 21.95
CA HIS A 3 -39.86 17.79 22.17
C HIS A 3 -38.59 17.14 21.57
N GLY A 4 -38.27 15.90 21.96
CA GLY A 4 -37.06 15.21 21.50
C GLY A 4 -37.04 14.93 19.99
N ARG A 5 -38.21 14.73 19.36
CA ARG A 5 -38.29 14.59 17.89
C ARG A 5 -38.08 15.90 17.16
N VAL A 6 -38.63 17.00 17.68
CA VAL A 6 -38.41 18.35 17.13
C VAL A 6 -36.94 18.76 17.24
N GLU A 7 -36.27 18.42 18.35
CA GLU A 7 -34.83 18.61 18.53
C GLU A 7 -34.01 17.83 17.47
N LYS A 8 -34.29 16.53 17.28
CA LYS A 8 -33.64 15.70 16.26
C LYS A 8 -33.88 16.22 14.84
N LEU A 9 -35.09 16.67 14.51
CA LEU A 9 -35.39 17.27 13.21
C LEU A 9 -34.57 18.53 12.95
N LYS A 10 -34.46 19.43 13.94
CA LYS A 10 -33.63 20.63 13.83
C LYS A 10 -32.18 20.25 13.51
N PHE A 11 -31.62 19.34 14.29
CA PHE A 11 -30.26 18.85 14.13
C PHE A 11 -30.02 18.28 12.73
N ILE A 12 -30.95 17.44 12.23
CA ILE A 12 -30.85 16.84 10.90
C ILE A 12 -30.84 17.91 9.80
N VAL A 13 -31.72 18.92 9.89
CA VAL A 13 -31.76 20.03 8.91
C VAL A 13 -30.44 20.80 8.92
N GLU A 14 -29.90 21.10 10.09
CA GLU A 14 -28.64 21.81 10.20
C GLU A 14 -27.45 20.99 9.66
N GLU A 15 -27.37 19.68 9.95
CA GLU A 15 -26.33 18.81 9.36
C GLU A 15 -26.45 18.71 7.84
N MET A 16 -27.67 18.61 7.30
CA MET A 16 -27.89 18.59 5.85
C MET A 16 -27.39 19.89 5.20
N HIS A 17 -27.64 21.05 5.82
CA HIS A 17 -27.15 22.33 5.32
C HIS A 17 -25.61 22.44 5.39
N ILE A 18 -24.99 22.00 6.49
CA ILE A 18 -23.53 21.98 6.61
C ILE A 18 -22.93 21.08 5.53
N ALA A 19 -23.41 19.84 5.38
CA ALA A 19 -22.91 18.91 4.39
C ALA A 19 -23.08 19.42 2.95
N PHE A 20 -24.20 20.09 2.67
CA PHE A 20 -24.45 20.73 1.38
C PHE A 20 -23.45 21.84 1.10
N CYS A 21 -23.21 22.72 2.08
CA CYS A 21 -22.21 23.77 1.96
C CYS A 21 -20.81 23.22 1.71
N LEU A 22 -20.39 22.19 2.43
CA LEU A 22 -19.09 21.55 2.20
C LEU A 22 -18.99 20.99 0.76
N ALA A 23 -20.03 20.33 0.27
CA ALA A 23 -20.05 19.77 -1.09
C ALA A 23 -20.05 20.85 -2.18
N MET A 24 -20.79 21.94 -2.01
CA MET A 24 -20.86 23.03 -2.99
C MET A 24 -19.55 23.80 -3.18
N HIS A 25 -18.71 23.86 -2.15
CA HIS A 25 -17.43 24.58 -2.20
C HIS A 25 -16.30 23.75 -2.82
N LEU A 26 -16.60 22.53 -3.29
CA LEU A 26 -15.65 21.66 -3.96
C LEU A 26 -15.93 21.57 -5.46
N THR A 27 -14.92 21.84 -6.28
CA THR A 27 -14.92 21.69 -7.74
C THR A 27 -14.77 20.25 -8.22
N ASP A 28 -14.07 19.37 -7.47
CA ASP A 28 -13.94 17.95 -7.82
C ASP A 28 -15.29 17.23 -7.62
N PRO A 29 -15.92 16.71 -8.70
CA PRO A 29 -17.25 16.12 -8.62
C PRO A 29 -17.31 14.84 -7.78
N PHE A 30 -16.23 14.07 -7.68
CA PHE A 30 -16.20 12.83 -6.92
C PHE A 30 -16.12 13.12 -5.42
N ILE A 31 -15.30 14.09 -5.02
CA ILE A 31 -15.17 14.51 -3.63
C ILE A 31 -16.50 15.13 -3.16
N ALA A 32 -17.06 16.06 -3.94
CA ALA A 32 -18.32 16.72 -3.63
C ALA A 32 -19.48 15.72 -3.43
N ARG A 33 -19.64 14.77 -4.37
CA ARG A 33 -20.65 13.70 -4.26
C ARG A 33 -20.41 12.81 -3.05
N THR A 34 -19.16 12.54 -2.70
CA THR A 34 -18.86 11.72 -1.52
C THR A 34 -19.35 12.37 -0.22
N LEU A 35 -19.22 13.69 -0.08
CA LEU A 35 -19.78 14.44 1.05
C LEU A 35 -21.31 14.52 0.98
N ALA A 36 -21.86 14.72 -0.21
CA ALA A 36 -23.32 14.77 -0.43
C ALA A 36 -24.03 13.47 -0.06
N ARG A 37 -23.33 12.31 -0.03
CA ARG A 37 -23.89 11.05 0.49
C ARG A 37 -24.46 11.18 1.91
N HIS A 38 -23.91 12.08 2.74
CA HIS A 38 -24.45 12.34 4.08
C HIS A 38 -25.88 12.88 4.04
N ILE A 39 -26.19 13.71 3.04
CA ILE A 39 -27.51 14.32 2.86
C ILE A 39 -28.55 13.23 2.52
N LEU A 40 -28.19 12.24 1.68
CA LEU A 40 -29.06 11.11 1.37
C LEU A 40 -29.40 10.30 2.63
N VAL A 41 -28.42 10.07 3.50
CA VAL A 41 -28.62 9.38 4.78
C VAL A 41 -29.55 10.20 5.69
N ARG A 42 -29.30 11.51 5.80
CA ARG A 42 -30.06 12.39 6.67
C ARG A 42 -31.47 12.70 6.18
N ALA A 43 -31.71 12.74 4.88
CA ALA A 43 -33.04 12.93 4.31
C ALA A 43 -34.00 11.81 4.71
N GLU A 44 -33.54 10.55 4.71
CA GLU A 44 -34.37 9.42 5.17
C GLU A 44 -34.66 9.51 6.68
N ASN A 45 -33.63 9.83 7.48
CA ASN A 45 -33.82 10.04 8.92
C ASN A 45 -34.83 11.18 9.19
N PHE A 46 -34.76 12.28 8.42
CA PHE A 46 -35.72 13.38 8.51
C PHE A 46 -37.15 12.90 8.25
N ILE A 47 -37.35 12.11 7.20
CA ILE A 47 -38.67 11.53 6.85
C ILE A 47 -39.20 10.66 7.98
N GLU A 48 -38.37 9.78 8.54
CA GLU A 48 -38.73 8.90 9.65
C GLU A 48 -39.16 9.70 10.90
N HIS A 49 -38.36 10.68 11.31
CA HIS A 49 -38.67 11.53 12.47
C HIS A 49 -39.91 12.42 12.24
N ALA A 50 -40.07 12.97 11.03
CA ALA A 50 -41.22 13.80 10.68
C ALA A 50 -42.51 12.99 10.58
N ARG A 51 -42.46 11.74 10.10
CA ARG A 51 -43.59 10.79 10.13
C ARG A 51 -43.92 10.38 11.57
N GLY A 52 -42.91 10.20 12.42
CA GLY A 52 -43.06 9.91 13.85
C GLY A 52 -43.83 10.98 14.64
N LEU A 53 -43.85 12.23 14.18
CA LEU A 53 -44.62 13.31 14.78
C LEU A 53 -46.14 13.25 14.50
N ARG A 54 -46.60 12.46 13.53
CA ARG A 54 -48.02 12.44 13.12
C ARG A 54 -48.97 12.13 14.28
N ARG A 55 -48.76 10.99 14.95
CA ARG A 55 -49.63 10.56 16.05
C ARG A 55 -49.53 11.51 17.26
N PRO A 56 -48.33 11.87 17.76
CA PRO A 56 -48.20 12.81 18.88
C PRO A 56 -48.85 14.17 18.64
N LEU A 57 -48.77 14.71 17.42
CA LEU A 57 -49.38 16.00 17.10
C LEU A 57 -50.90 15.92 16.98
N ASN A 58 -51.42 14.84 16.39
CA ASN A 58 -52.86 14.63 16.28
C ASN A 58 -53.50 14.34 17.64
N ASP A 59 -52.84 13.57 18.50
CA ASP A 59 -53.30 13.28 19.87
C ASP A 59 -53.31 14.55 20.75
N ALA A 60 -52.59 15.61 20.32
CA ALA A 60 -52.54 16.92 20.97
C ALA A 60 -53.36 18.01 20.24
N ASP A 61 -54.25 17.61 19.32
CA ASP A 61 -55.20 18.49 18.59
C ASP A 61 -54.58 19.65 17.78
N TYR A 62 -53.34 19.50 17.29
CA TYR A 62 -52.73 20.48 16.38
C TYR A 62 -53.27 20.37 14.94
N ASP A 63 -53.45 21.49 14.21
CA ASP A 63 -53.78 21.47 12.77
C ASP A 63 -52.53 21.15 11.93
N THR A 64 -52.36 19.87 11.62
CA THR A 64 -51.18 19.33 10.93
C THR A 64 -51.35 19.14 9.43
N ARG A 65 -52.45 19.61 8.82
CA ARG A 65 -52.81 19.30 7.41
C ARG A 65 -51.71 19.70 6.43
N ASP A 66 -51.23 20.93 6.51
CA ASP A 66 -50.20 21.44 5.59
C ASP A 66 -48.84 20.77 5.83
N PHE A 67 -48.44 20.61 7.09
CA PHE A 67 -47.24 19.85 7.47
C PHE A 67 -47.28 18.42 6.91
N HIS A 68 -48.43 17.74 7.01
CA HIS A 68 -48.61 16.39 6.50
C HIS A 68 -48.57 16.30 4.98
N LYS A 69 -49.16 17.26 4.28
CA LYS A 69 -49.12 17.33 2.82
C LYS A 69 -47.69 17.49 2.32
N THR A 70 -46.95 18.47 2.86
CA THR A 70 -45.59 18.78 2.40
C THR A 70 -44.61 17.66 2.74
N LYS A 71 -44.68 17.08 3.94
CA LYS A 71 -43.75 16.02 4.34
C LYS A 71 -43.92 14.72 3.54
N GLU A 72 -45.15 14.36 3.15
CA GLU A 72 -45.37 13.16 2.33
C GLU A 72 -44.97 13.39 0.87
N ALA A 73 -45.17 14.58 0.33
CA ALA A 73 -44.65 14.94 -1.00
C ALA A 73 -43.11 14.85 -1.05
N TYR A 74 -42.44 15.38 -0.02
CA TYR A 74 -40.99 15.25 0.16
C TYR A 74 -40.55 13.78 0.24
N ALA A 75 -41.25 12.95 1.02
CA ALA A 75 -40.94 11.53 1.14
C ALA A 75 -41.13 10.76 -0.18
N SER A 76 -42.18 11.07 -0.95
CA SER A 76 -42.39 10.49 -2.28
C SER A 76 -41.27 10.86 -3.26
N ALA A 77 -40.83 12.13 -3.26
CA ALA A 77 -39.69 12.55 -4.07
C ALA A 77 -38.39 11.83 -3.66
N PHE A 78 -38.18 11.62 -2.35
CA PHE A 78 -37.01 10.87 -1.87
C PHE A 78 -37.03 9.40 -2.33
N ASP A 79 -38.19 8.76 -2.25
CA ASP A 79 -38.39 7.38 -2.71
C ASP A 79 -38.09 7.23 -4.22
N GLU A 80 -38.43 8.24 -5.03
CA GLU A 80 -38.15 8.30 -6.47
C GLU A 80 -36.66 8.53 -6.77
N TYR A 81 -36.04 9.55 -6.16
CA TYR A 81 -34.72 10.02 -6.59
C TYR A 81 -33.55 9.40 -5.82
N PHE A 82 -33.67 9.18 -4.51
CA PHE A 82 -32.49 8.92 -3.67
C PHE A 82 -32.53 7.69 -2.77
N LYS A 83 -33.69 7.03 -2.58
CA LYS A 83 -33.77 5.81 -1.75
C LYS A 83 -32.78 4.72 -2.17
N VAL A 84 -32.68 4.46 -3.48
CA VAL A 84 -31.76 3.44 -3.99
C VAL A 84 -30.31 3.88 -3.80
N ALA A 85 -29.98 5.14 -4.13
CA ALA A 85 -28.63 5.69 -3.92
C ALA A 85 -28.22 5.66 -2.43
N ARG A 86 -29.14 5.97 -1.51
CA ARG A 86 -28.93 5.84 -0.06
C ARG A 86 -28.53 4.42 0.31
N HIS A 87 -29.28 3.40 -0.10
CA HIS A 87 -28.97 2.02 0.27
C HIS A 87 -27.76 1.43 -0.46
N ARG A 88 -27.49 1.83 -1.71
CA ARG A 88 -26.42 1.22 -2.52
C ARG A 88 -25.07 1.93 -2.41
N LEU A 89 -25.06 3.22 -2.06
CA LEU A 89 -23.87 4.08 -2.03
C LEU A 89 -23.72 4.90 -0.73
N GLY A 90 -24.83 5.21 -0.04
CA GLY A 90 -24.87 6.12 1.11
C GLY A 90 -24.68 5.44 2.47
N ALA A 91 -25.73 4.80 2.98
CA ALA A 91 -25.75 4.14 4.30
C ALA A 91 -25.12 2.75 4.28
N HIS A 92 -25.10 2.10 3.11
CA HIS A 92 -24.47 0.81 2.88
C HIS A 92 -23.80 0.79 1.50
N VAL A 93 -23.01 -0.24 1.24
CA VAL A 93 -22.43 -0.55 -0.07
C VAL A 93 -22.87 -1.96 -0.46
N GLN A 94 -24.00 -2.06 -1.16
CA GLN A 94 -24.61 -3.34 -1.53
C GLN A 94 -24.39 -3.69 -3.00
N ASP A 95 -24.67 -4.94 -3.35
CA ASP A 95 -24.64 -5.40 -4.73
C ASP A 95 -25.59 -4.60 -5.61
N PHE A 96 -25.09 -4.22 -6.78
CA PHE A 96 -25.81 -3.43 -7.75
C PHE A 96 -25.13 -3.54 -9.11
N ASP A 97 -25.90 -3.36 -10.17
CA ASP A 97 -25.37 -3.33 -11.53
C ASP A 97 -24.33 -2.21 -11.69
N PHE A 98 -23.25 -2.50 -12.42
CA PHE A 98 -22.12 -1.59 -12.60
C PHE A 98 -22.54 -0.29 -13.29
N GLY A 99 -23.29 -0.37 -14.40
CA GLY A 99 -23.75 0.80 -15.16
C GLY A 99 -24.73 1.63 -14.35
N LYS A 100 -25.72 0.98 -13.73
CA LYS A 100 -26.70 1.67 -12.88
C LYS A 100 -26.05 2.33 -11.66
N ARG A 101 -24.94 1.80 -11.15
CA ARG A 101 -24.20 2.44 -10.04
C ARG A 101 -23.62 3.79 -10.46
N ILE A 102 -23.07 3.87 -11.67
CA ILE A 102 -22.54 5.11 -12.24
C ILE A 102 -23.68 6.11 -12.47
N GLU A 103 -24.83 5.65 -12.96
CA GLU A 103 -26.03 6.49 -13.12
C GLU A 103 -26.49 7.07 -11.77
N LEU A 104 -26.68 6.22 -10.75
CA LEU A 104 -27.05 6.67 -9.40
C LEU A 104 -26.04 7.63 -8.78
N TRP A 105 -24.75 7.43 -9.06
CA TRP A 105 -23.70 8.33 -8.60
C TRP A 105 -23.79 9.68 -9.28
N ASN A 106 -23.92 9.70 -10.60
CA ASN A 106 -24.03 10.93 -11.38
C ASN A 106 -25.30 11.71 -11.03
N ASP A 107 -26.39 11.01 -10.70
CA ASP A 107 -27.66 11.59 -10.23
C ASP A 107 -27.55 12.35 -8.89
N ILE A 108 -26.47 12.17 -8.13
CA ILE A 108 -26.16 13.02 -6.98
C ILE A 108 -25.65 14.36 -7.51
N GLU A 109 -26.58 15.25 -7.83
CA GLU A 109 -26.32 16.58 -8.42
C GLU A 109 -26.71 17.69 -7.46
N ILE A 110 -26.02 18.83 -7.55
CA ILE A 110 -26.24 19.98 -6.66
C ILE A 110 -27.70 20.43 -6.60
N VAL A 111 -28.42 20.42 -7.73
CA VAL A 111 -29.82 20.86 -7.84
C VAL A 111 -30.77 19.91 -7.12
N LYS A 112 -30.59 18.59 -7.29
CA LYS A 112 -31.43 17.61 -6.60
C LYS A 112 -31.13 17.63 -5.10
N ILE A 113 -29.86 17.76 -4.73
CA ILE A 113 -29.44 17.83 -3.33
C ILE A 113 -29.98 19.10 -2.66
N SER A 114 -29.91 20.26 -3.31
CA SER A 114 -30.45 21.51 -2.77
C SER A 114 -31.95 21.42 -2.52
N PHE A 115 -32.72 20.79 -3.43
CA PHE A 115 -34.14 20.55 -3.23
C PHE A 115 -34.45 19.80 -1.93
N PHE A 116 -33.69 18.75 -1.58
CA PHE A 116 -33.94 18.02 -0.33
C PHE A 116 -33.50 18.80 0.91
N VAL A 117 -32.44 19.60 0.81
CA VAL A 117 -31.96 20.43 1.92
C VAL A 117 -32.96 21.56 2.21
N GLU A 118 -33.38 22.30 1.19
CA GLU A 118 -34.37 23.36 1.27
C GLU A 118 -35.74 22.81 1.68
N GLY A 119 -36.15 21.67 1.14
CA GLY A 119 -37.42 21.02 1.49
C GLY A 119 -37.48 20.57 2.95
N ALA A 120 -36.40 20.01 3.49
CA ALA A 120 -36.33 19.67 4.91
C ALA A 120 -36.43 20.91 5.81
N GLN A 121 -35.77 22.01 5.40
CA GLN A 121 -35.86 23.30 6.09
C GLN A 121 -37.27 23.88 6.04
N GLU A 122 -37.95 23.84 4.89
CA GLU A 122 -39.33 24.29 4.72
C GLU A 122 -40.28 23.49 5.64
N ILE A 123 -40.17 22.17 5.63
CA ILE A 123 -40.98 21.30 6.48
C ILE A 123 -40.74 21.61 7.97
N TYR A 124 -39.49 21.81 8.39
CA TYR A 124 -39.19 22.18 9.77
C TYR A 124 -39.77 23.56 10.13
N ARG A 125 -39.67 24.55 9.25
CA ARG A 125 -40.28 25.88 9.44
C ARG A 125 -41.80 25.83 9.53
N SER A 126 -42.45 24.89 8.83
CA SER A 126 -43.91 24.71 8.89
C SER A 126 -44.42 24.26 10.27
N LEU A 127 -43.55 23.84 11.18
CA LEU A 127 -43.90 23.54 12.57
C LEU A 127 -44.02 24.79 13.45
N ALA A 128 -43.49 25.94 13.03
CA ALA A 128 -43.50 27.18 13.82
C ALA A 128 -44.91 27.64 14.24
N PRO A 129 -45.93 27.65 13.36
CA PRO A 129 -47.29 28.08 13.72
C PRO A 129 -47.96 27.19 14.76
N LEU A 130 -47.46 25.96 14.95
CA LEU A 130 -47.99 25.01 15.93
C LEU A 130 -47.53 25.31 17.37
N ASN A 131 -46.57 26.22 17.58
CA ASN A 131 -46.06 26.60 18.91
C ASN A 131 -45.63 25.39 19.77
N LEU A 132 -44.98 24.40 19.16
CA LEU A 132 -44.61 23.14 19.83
C LEU A 132 -43.56 23.37 20.94
N PRO A 133 -43.64 22.63 22.06
CA PRO A 133 -42.63 22.69 23.13
C PRO A 133 -41.21 22.38 22.63
N GLY A 134 -40.32 23.36 22.78
CA GLY A 134 -38.91 23.29 22.36
C GLY A 134 -38.69 23.35 20.85
N TYR A 135 -39.68 23.80 20.08
CA TYR A 135 -39.43 24.32 18.75
C TYR A 135 -38.51 25.54 18.84
N ILE A 136 -37.44 25.54 18.04
CA ILE A 136 -36.50 26.66 17.94
C ILE A 136 -36.49 27.09 16.49
N VAL A 137 -36.69 28.39 16.23
CA VAL A 137 -36.64 28.93 14.88
C VAL A 137 -35.29 28.57 14.25
N TYR A 138 -35.35 28.05 13.02
CA TYR A 138 -34.14 27.70 12.29
C TYR A 138 -33.26 28.93 12.08
N ALA A 139 -32.00 28.83 12.47
CA ALA A 139 -30.94 29.79 12.17
C ALA A 139 -29.86 29.08 11.35
N GLU A 140 -29.25 29.82 10.42
CA GLU A 140 -28.16 29.29 9.61
C GLU A 140 -26.96 28.90 10.49
N PRO A 141 -26.39 27.69 10.30
CA PRO A 141 -25.18 27.27 10.97
C PRO A 141 -24.04 28.27 10.72
N PRO A 142 -23.27 28.65 11.75
CA PRO A 142 -22.15 29.57 11.59
C PRO A 142 -21.08 29.05 10.62
N GLU A 143 -20.99 27.73 10.43
CA GLU A 143 -20.08 27.08 9.49
C GLU A 143 -20.30 27.50 8.04
N LEU A 144 -21.53 27.91 7.67
CA LEU A 144 -21.88 28.25 6.29
C LEU A 144 -21.15 29.50 5.77
N THR A 145 -20.78 30.41 6.66
CA THR A 145 -20.16 31.70 6.31
C THR A 145 -18.72 31.82 6.83
N ASN A 146 -18.17 30.75 7.40
CA ASN A 146 -16.84 30.76 7.98
C ASN A 146 -15.76 30.74 6.87
N PRO A 147 -14.92 31.78 6.74
CA PRO A 147 -13.89 31.84 5.71
C PRO A 147 -12.77 30.80 5.88
N ASP A 148 -12.49 30.37 7.12
CA ASP A 148 -11.43 29.40 7.41
C ASP A 148 -11.78 28.00 6.87
N ILE A 149 -13.06 27.62 6.95
CA ILE A 149 -13.57 26.38 6.36
C ILE A 149 -13.42 26.45 4.83
N GLN A 150 -13.81 27.56 4.21
CA GLN A 150 -13.70 27.72 2.76
C GLN A 150 -12.25 27.65 2.29
N GLU A 151 -11.33 28.30 2.99
CA GLU A 151 -9.91 28.26 2.63
C GLU A 151 -9.34 26.85 2.82
N SER A 152 -9.71 26.14 3.89
CA SER A 152 -9.31 24.74 4.12
C SER A 152 -9.78 23.83 2.98
N LEU A 153 -11.01 23.99 2.49
CA LEU A 153 -11.54 23.25 1.34
C LEU A 153 -10.81 23.60 0.05
N ARG A 154 -10.49 24.88 -0.20
CA ARG A 154 -9.69 25.30 -1.37
C ARG A 154 -8.28 24.71 -1.34
N GLN A 155 -7.63 24.70 -0.18
CA GLN A 155 -6.30 24.11 -0.03
C GLN A 155 -6.33 22.62 -0.28
N TYR A 156 -7.34 21.92 0.25
CA TYR A 156 -7.57 20.52 -0.02
C TYR A 156 -7.77 20.26 -1.53
N GLN A 157 -8.56 21.08 -2.20
CA GLN A 157 -8.84 20.99 -3.63
C GLN A 157 -7.59 21.15 -4.51
N ARG A 158 -6.71 22.11 -4.18
CA ARG A 158 -5.47 22.36 -4.92
C ARG A 158 -4.59 21.12 -5.05
N VAL A 159 -4.64 20.20 -4.07
CA VAL A 159 -3.88 18.94 -4.12
C VAL A 159 -4.34 18.07 -5.29
N PHE A 160 -5.65 18.04 -5.58
CA PHE A 160 -6.23 17.26 -6.68
C PHE A 160 -6.13 17.98 -8.01
N ASP A 161 -6.35 19.29 -8.03
CA ASP A 161 -6.25 20.10 -9.26
C ASP A 161 -4.82 20.10 -9.84
N ASN A 162 -3.81 20.04 -8.97
CA ASN A 162 -2.41 19.98 -9.39
C ASN A 162 -1.97 18.59 -9.86
N ARG A 163 -2.84 17.58 -9.81
CA ARG A 163 -2.51 16.21 -10.20
C ARG A 163 -2.42 16.11 -11.73
N ASN A 164 -1.20 16.00 -12.24
CA ASN A 164 -0.89 15.93 -13.67
C ASN A 164 -0.62 14.50 -14.20
N TRP A 165 -1.02 13.48 -13.45
CA TRP A 165 -0.72 12.08 -13.75
C TRP A 165 -1.96 11.20 -13.64
N ILE A 166 -1.96 10.07 -14.36
CA ILE A 166 -3.07 9.12 -14.36
C ILE A 166 -2.86 8.03 -13.31
N GLU A 167 -3.86 7.81 -12.48
CA GLU A 167 -3.89 6.66 -11.55
C GLU A 167 -4.67 5.47 -12.11
N MET A 168 -4.38 4.28 -11.62
CA MET A 168 -5.22 3.10 -11.80
C MET A 168 -6.41 3.16 -10.83
N GLY A 169 -7.62 3.01 -11.35
CA GLY A 169 -8.85 2.92 -10.55
C GLY A 169 -9.51 1.57 -10.74
N VAL A 170 -9.58 0.77 -9.67
CA VAL A 170 -10.19 -0.57 -9.71
C VAL A 170 -11.60 -0.60 -9.10
N ASP A 171 -12.01 0.53 -8.54
CA ASP A 171 -13.31 0.70 -7.93
C ASP A 171 -14.39 0.96 -9.00
N PRO A 172 -15.67 0.66 -8.71
CA PRO A 172 -16.73 0.76 -9.71
C PRO A 172 -17.08 2.20 -10.11
N LEU A 173 -16.53 3.22 -9.46
CA LEU A 173 -16.73 4.64 -9.79
C LEU A 173 -15.48 5.28 -10.41
N ALA A 174 -14.45 4.49 -10.75
CA ALA A 174 -13.23 4.98 -11.40
C ALA A 174 -13.48 5.78 -12.69
N LEU A 175 -14.50 5.38 -13.48
CA LEU A 175 -14.92 6.08 -14.71
C LEU A 175 -15.47 7.50 -14.47
N THR A 176 -15.79 7.84 -13.23
CA THR A 176 -16.37 9.14 -12.85
C THR A 176 -15.33 10.11 -12.29
N ARG A 177 -14.05 9.75 -12.35
CA ARG A 177 -12.96 10.50 -11.74
C ARG A 177 -12.00 10.98 -12.81
N ASN A 178 -11.52 12.21 -12.65
CA ASN A 178 -10.50 12.76 -13.54
C ASN A 178 -9.18 11.99 -13.39
N ASN A 179 -8.38 11.97 -14.46
CA ASN A 179 -7.02 11.40 -14.45
C ASN A 179 -6.95 9.98 -13.87
N THR A 180 -7.94 9.15 -14.20
CA THR A 180 -8.05 7.76 -13.72
C THR A 180 -8.24 6.82 -14.91
N ALA A 181 -7.46 5.75 -14.95
CA ALA A 181 -7.63 4.62 -15.86
C ALA A 181 -8.44 3.52 -15.15
N PRO A 182 -9.71 3.31 -15.54
CA PRO A 182 -10.60 2.39 -14.84
C PRO A 182 -10.39 0.94 -15.26
N VAL A 183 -10.55 0.02 -14.30
CA VAL A 183 -10.67 -1.43 -14.53
C VAL A 183 -12.12 -1.84 -14.39
N LEU A 184 -12.59 -2.70 -15.29
CA LEU A 184 -13.98 -3.16 -15.30
C LEU A 184 -14.21 -4.35 -14.36
N ASN A 185 -15.21 -4.24 -13.51
CA ASN A 185 -15.58 -5.24 -12.52
C ASN A 185 -16.66 -6.18 -13.07
N ALA A 186 -16.25 -7.18 -13.86
CA ALA A 186 -17.16 -7.98 -14.69
C ALA A 186 -17.79 -9.22 -14.01
N THR A 187 -17.39 -9.57 -12.78
CA THR A 187 -17.95 -10.73 -12.04
C THR A 187 -18.26 -10.34 -10.59
N PRO A 188 -19.07 -11.11 -9.84
CA PRO A 188 -19.39 -10.78 -8.45
C PRO A 188 -18.18 -10.61 -7.54
N VAL A 189 -17.17 -11.47 -7.65
CA VAL A 189 -15.92 -11.37 -6.86
C VAL A 189 -15.14 -10.09 -7.18
N HIS A 190 -15.07 -9.71 -8.45
CA HIS A 190 -14.46 -8.47 -8.90
C HIS A 190 -15.26 -7.23 -8.46
N ALA A 191 -16.59 -7.29 -8.53
CA ALA A 191 -17.47 -6.23 -8.04
C ALA A 191 -17.29 -6.00 -6.53
N ARG A 192 -17.16 -7.06 -5.73
CA ARG A 192 -16.91 -6.94 -4.29
C ARG A 192 -15.53 -6.36 -3.99
N ALA A 193 -14.49 -6.84 -4.67
CA ALA A 193 -13.13 -6.30 -4.52
C ALA A 193 -13.07 -4.81 -4.92
N GLY A 194 -13.77 -4.42 -5.99
CA GLY A 194 -13.89 -3.02 -6.41
C GLY A 194 -14.65 -2.16 -5.40
N GLN A 195 -15.70 -2.67 -4.75
CA GLN A 195 -16.39 -1.95 -3.68
C GLN A 195 -15.50 -1.75 -2.45
N LEU A 196 -14.68 -2.74 -2.08
CA LEU A 196 -13.68 -2.58 -1.03
C LEU A 196 -12.70 -1.46 -1.40
N ALA A 197 -12.19 -1.43 -2.64
CA ALA A 197 -11.35 -0.34 -3.12
C ALA A 197 -12.04 1.03 -3.06
N LEU A 198 -13.33 1.12 -3.44
CA LEU A 198 -14.12 2.35 -3.33
C LEU A 198 -14.19 2.87 -1.89
N ILE A 199 -14.51 1.96 -0.96
CA ILE A 199 -14.64 2.30 0.46
C ILE A 199 -13.29 2.76 1.03
N ARG A 200 -12.17 2.13 0.63
CA ARG A 200 -10.83 2.60 1.04
C ARG A 200 -10.58 4.05 0.65
N ARG A 201 -10.96 4.43 -0.57
CA ARG A 201 -10.84 5.81 -1.07
C ARG A 201 -11.71 6.77 -0.27
N TRP A 202 -12.95 6.39 0.03
CA TRP A 202 -13.85 7.22 0.83
C TRP A 202 -13.33 7.45 2.25
N ILE A 203 -12.85 6.40 2.93
CA ILE A 203 -12.28 6.53 4.27
C ILE A 203 -11.05 7.43 4.25
N ALA A 204 -10.11 7.21 3.33
CA ALA A 204 -8.89 8.02 3.21
C ALA A 204 -9.23 9.51 2.98
N MET A 205 -10.16 9.77 2.06
CA MET A 205 -10.59 11.12 1.72
C MET A 205 -11.30 11.84 2.88
N GLN A 206 -12.21 11.16 3.57
CA GLN A 206 -12.92 11.71 4.73
C GLN A 206 -11.98 11.93 5.91
N ASN A 207 -10.99 11.06 6.10
CA ASN A 207 -10.00 11.20 7.17
C ASN A 207 -9.08 12.40 6.95
N ASP A 208 -8.60 12.65 5.72
CA ASP A 208 -7.80 13.84 5.42
C ASP A 208 -8.61 15.14 5.66
N LEU A 209 -9.87 15.16 5.22
CA LEU A 209 -10.79 16.29 5.51
C LEU A 209 -11.04 16.46 7.02
N LEU A 210 -11.17 15.36 7.77
CA LEU A 210 -11.39 15.41 9.21
C LEU A 210 -10.20 16.03 9.92
N GLN A 211 -8.97 15.64 9.56
CA GLN A 211 -7.74 16.20 10.13
C GLN A 211 -7.65 17.72 9.89
N ARG A 212 -8.10 18.20 8.72
CA ARG A 212 -8.10 19.63 8.38
C ARG A 212 -9.20 20.43 9.08
N LEU A 213 -10.35 19.81 9.37
CA LEU A 213 -11.55 20.47 9.88
C LEU A 213 -11.91 20.05 11.31
N VAL A 214 -10.97 19.46 12.05
CA VAL A 214 -11.20 18.87 13.38
C VAL A 214 -11.72 19.89 14.40
N GLU A 215 -11.27 21.15 14.31
CA GLU A 215 -11.68 22.25 15.19
C GLU A 215 -13.17 22.62 15.01
N HIS A 216 -13.78 22.24 13.88
CA HIS A 216 -15.19 22.47 13.60
C HIS A 216 -16.01 21.25 14.03
N VAL A 217 -16.29 21.15 15.33
CA VAL A 217 -16.93 19.99 15.99
C VAL A 217 -18.09 19.37 15.21
N ARG A 218 -18.99 20.18 14.64
CA ARG A 218 -20.15 19.68 13.89
C ARG A 218 -19.75 19.01 12.57
N ILE A 219 -18.78 19.59 11.86
CA ILE A 219 -18.21 19.00 10.64
C ILE A 219 -17.42 17.74 10.99
N ALA A 220 -16.61 17.80 12.04
CA ALA A 220 -15.83 16.67 12.54
C ALA A 220 -16.74 15.47 12.88
N ARG A 221 -17.89 15.71 13.53
CA ARG A 221 -18.90 14.66 13.80
C ARG A 221 -19.51 14.07 12.53
N ILE A 222 -19.84 14.89 11.52
CA ILE A 222 -20.33 14.40 10.22
C ILE A 222 -19.29 13.45 9.60
N LEU A 223 -18.03 13.90 9.50
CA LEU A 223 -16.95 13.09 8.91
C LEU A 223 -16.67 11.83 9.72
N LYS A 224 -16.61 11.92 11.05
CA LYS A 224 -16.44 10.77 11.96
C LYS A 224 -17.57 9.74 11.79
N GLY A 225 -18.83 10.18 11.77
CA GLY A 225 -19.98 9.30 11.56
C GLY A 225 -19.96 8.60 10.20
N ARG A 226 -19.48 9.29 9.16
CA ARG A 226 -19.27 8.73 7.82
C ARG A 226 -18.15 7.69 7.78
N ILE A 227 -16.99 8.00 8.37
CA ILE A 227 -15.85 7.06 8.45
C ILE A 227 -16.28 5.78 9.17
N VAL A 228 -16.94 5.89 10.33
CA VAL A 228 -17.45 4.72 11.07
C VAL A 228 -18.43 3.89 10.22
N THR A 229 -19.31 4.54 9.46
CA THR A 229 -20.25 3.86 8.55
C THR A 229 -19.52 3.11 7.43
N ASP A 230 -18.50 3.74 6.85
CA ASP A 230 -17.71 3.19 5.76
C ASP A 230 -16.80 2.05 6.28
N ILE A 231 -16.26 2.10 7.50
CA ILE A 231 -15.52 0.99 8.16
C ILE A 231 -16.41 -0.25 8.28
N VAL A 232 -17.64 -0.10 8.77
CA VAL A 232 -18.56 -1.24 8.90
C VAL A 232 -18.93 -1.80 7.52
N SER A 233 -19.13 -0.93 6.53
CA SER A 233 -19.39 -1.36 5.15
C SER A 233 -18.20 -2.12 4.56
N PHE A 234 -16.96 -1.72 4.87
CA PHE A 234 -15.76 -2.44 4.48
C PHE A 234 -15.74 -3.85 5.09
N CYS A 235 -16.02 -3.95 6.39
CA CYS A 235 -16.07 -5.23 7.10
C CYS A 235 -17.14 -6.17 6.53
N ASP A 236 -18.36 -5.67 6.32
CA ASP A 236 -19.48 -6.43 5.77
C ASP A 236 -19.24 -6.83 4.29
N CYS A 237 -18.41 -6.07 3.55
CA CYS A 237 -17.96 -6.42 2.19
C CYS A 237 -16.81 -7.44 2.19
N LEU A 238 -15.94 -7.43 3.20
CA LEU A 238 -14.81 -8.36 3.26
C LEU A 238 -15.24 -9.74 3.77
N VAL A 239 -16.00 -9.76 4.87
CA VAL A 239 -16.41 -10.97 5.60
C VAL A 239 -17.92 -11.10 5.56
N THR A 240 -18.42 -12.27 5.17
CA THR A 240 -19.86 -12.48 5.05
C THR A 240 -20.53 -12.48 6.41
N ARG A 241 -21.42 -11.50 6.62
CA ARG A 241 -22.17 -11.38 7.85
C ARG A 241 -23.20 -12.51 7.99
N PRO A 242 -23.28 -13.20 9.15
CA PRO A 242 -24.36 -14.15 9.42
C PRO A 242 -25.64 -13.38 9.74
N VAL A 243 -26.55 -13.29 8.76
CA VAL A 243 -27.89 -12.71 8.92
C VAL A 243 -28.96 -13.69 8.46
N SER A 244 -30.19 -13.50 8.92
CA SER A 244 -31.34 -14.27 8.47
C SER A 244 -31.54 -14.14 6.96
N SER A 245 -31.96 -15.23 6.31
CA SER A 245 -32.26 -15.23 4.88
C SER A 245 -33.31 -14.17 4.54
N GLY A 246 -33.06 -13.36 3.51
CA GLY A 246 -33.94 -12.26 3.08
C GLY A 246 -33.79 -10.96 3.88
N ALA A 247 -32.89 -10.90 4.87
CA ALA A 247 -32.56 -9.63 5.53
C ALA A 247 -32.00 -8.63 4.51
N LEU A 248 -32.32 -7.34 4.68
CA LEU A 248 -31.82 -6.27 3.79
C LEU A 248 -30.29 -6.20 3.75
N GLN A 249 -29.62 -6.67 4.80
CA GLN A 249 -28.17 -6.72 4.95
C GLN A 249 -27.55 -8.02 4.42
N ALA A 250 -28.36 -8.97 3.92
CA ALA A 250 -27.87 -10.25 3.42
C ALA A 250 -27.09 -10.05 2.12
N MET A 251 -25.81 -10.38 2.17
CA MET A 251 -24.86 -10.13 1.10
C MET A 251 -23.64 -11.01 1.31
N ASP A 252 -23.12 -11.62 0.23
CA ASP A 252 -21.89 -12.40 0.30
C ASP A 252 -20.68 -11.45 0.28
N GLY A 253 -19.87 -11.55 1.33
CA GLY A 253 -18.57 -10.92 1.42
C GLY A 253 -17.55 -11.54 0.46
N LEU A 254 -16.37 -10.93 0.38
CA LEU A 254 -15.31 -11.39 -0.49
C LEU A 254 -14.84 -12.81 -0.12
N ASP A 255 -14.82 -13.14 1.17
CA ASP A 255 -14.55 -14.48 1.71
C ASP A 255 -15.33 -15.59 0.98
N LYS A 256 -16.66 -15.49 0.94
CA LYS A 256 -17.52 -16.50 0.29
C LYS A 256 -17.41 -16.46 -1.23
N LEU A 257 -17.28 -15.27 -1.82
CA LEU A 257 -17.18 -15.14 -3.28
C LEU A 257 -15.89 -15.75 -3.83
N ILE A 258 -14.78 -15.67 -3.07
CA ILE A 258 -13.52 -16.35 -3.35
C ILE A 258 -13.71 -17.86 -3.36
N VAL A 259 -14.35 -18.41 -2.32
CA VAL A 259 -14.66 -19.85 -2.24
C VAL A 259 -15.59 -20.29 -3.36
N GLY A 260 -16.60 -19.48 -3.71
CA GLY A 260 -17.48 -19.71 -4.84
C GLY A 260 -16.77 -19.76 -6.20
N CYS A 261 -15.59 -19.14 -6.31
CA CYS A 261 -14.71 -19.21 -7.48
C CYS A 261 -13.68 -20.37 -7.40
N GLY A 262 -13.79 -21.28 -6.43
CA GLY A 262 -12.88 -22.41 -6.25
C GLY A 262 -11.48 -22.03 -5.75
N GLN A 263 -11.34 -20.85 -5.12
CA GLN A 263 -10.09 -20.38 -4.52
C GLN A 263 -10.17 -20.43 -2.99
N SER A 264 -9.02 -20.34 -2.32
CA SER A 264 -8.96 -20.31 -0.85
C SER A 264 -9.13 -18.89 -0.31
N SER A 265 -10.03 -18.71 0.66
CA SER A 265 -10.21 -17.47 1.44
C SER A 265 -9.31 -17.38 2.67
N ALA A 266 -8.31 -18.27 2.81
CA ALA A 266 -7.50 -18.42 4.02
C ALA A 266 -6.88 -17.12 4.55
N ALA A 267 -6.49 -16.18 3.68
CA ALA A 267 -5.96 -14.89 4.12
C ALA A 267 -6.96 -14.07 4.96
N ILE A 268 -8.26 -14.16 4.64
CA ILE A 268 -9.34 -13.50 5.37
C ILE A 268 -9.72 -14.35 6.59
N ASP A 269 -9.91 -15.65 6.41
CA ASP A 269 -10.37 -16.56 7.47
C ASP A 269 -9.35 -16.61 8.63
N ASN A 270 -8.07 -16.79 8.33
CA ASN A 270 -7.00 -16.81 9.33
C ASN A 270 -6.93 -15.49 10.12
N PHE A 271 -7.18 -14.35 9.46
CA PHE A 271 -7.21 -13.05 10.12
C PHE A 271 -8.38 -12.94 11.08
N VAL A 272 -9.58 -13.35 10.68
CA VAL A 272 -10.77 -13.37 11.55
C VAL A 272 -10.58 -14.32 12.73
N ASP A 273 -9.90 -15.44 12.49
CA ASP A 273 -9.60 -16.43 13.53
C ASP A 273 -8.54 -15.93 14.52
N ALA A 274 -7.50 -15.23 14.08
CA ALA A 274 -6.45 -14.70 14.95
C ALA A 274 -6.83 -13.41 15.69
N SER A 275 -7.71 -12.58 15.12
CA SER A 275 -8.03 -11.24 15.65
C SER A 275 -9.36 -11.19 16.42
N ASN A 276 -9.55 -10.10 17.18
CA ASN A 276 -10.82 -9.76 17.82
C ASN A 276 -11.81 -9.09 16.84
N PHE A 277 -11.89 -9.59 15.60
CA PHE A 277 -12.63 -8.98 14.48
C PHE A 277 -14.09 -8.64 14.83
N GLN A 278 -14.83 -9.59 15.42
CA GLN A 278 -16.24 -9.39 15.76
C GLN A 278 -16.45 -8.31 16.82
N ILE A 279 -15.54 -8.17 17.78
CA ILE A 279 -15.59 -7.13 18.80
C ILE A 279 -15.35 -5.76 18.14
N GLY A 280 -14.31 -5.65 17.32
CA GLY A 280 -13.96 -4.42 16.61
C GLY A 280 -15.08 -3.92 15.70
N VAL A 281 -15.62 -4.79 14.85
CA VAL A 281 -16.74 -4.40 13.95
C VAL A 281 -18.00 -4.05 14.73
N GLN A 282 -18.29 -4.74 15.84
CA GLN A 282 -19.50 -4.48 16.63
C GLN A 282 -19.45 -3.13 17.38
N ALA A 283 -18.26 -2.70 17.83
CA ALA A 283 -18.06 -1.38 18.40
C ALA A 283 -18.42 -0.28 17.38
N ALA A 284 -17.87 -0.37 16.16
CA ALA A 284 -18.19 0.56 15.07
C ALA A 284 -19.67 0.47 14.64
N ARG A 285 -20.22 -0.74 14.54
CA ARG A 285 -21.61 -1.00 14.13
C ARG A 285 -22.62 -0.37 15.09
N THR A 286 -22.34 -0.42 16.40
CA THR A 286 -23.19 0.22 17.43
C THR A 286 -23.33 1.73 17.20
N ILE A 287 -22.23 2.41 16.88
CA ILE A 287 -22.23 3.85 16.58
C ILE A 287 -22.91 4.13 15.23
N ARG A 288 -22.60 3.33 14.19
CA ARG A 288 -23.24 3.43 12.87
C ARG A 288 -24.76 3.35 12.99
N ASP A 289 -25.28 2.36 13.70
CA ASP A 289 -26.70 2.04 13.77
C ASP A 289 -27.50 3.09 14.56
N LYS A 290 -26.84 3.83 15.46
CA LYS A 290 -27.48 4.86 16.29
C LYS A 290 -27.42 6.28 15.71
N VAL A 291 -26.25 6.68 15.18
CA VAL A 291 -25.97 8.10 14.84
C VAL A 291 -25.20 8.29 13.51
N GLY A 292 -24.49 7.26 13.05
CA GLY A 292 -23.75 7.29 11.77
C GLY A 292 -24.69 7.22 10.55
N ALA A 293 -25.14 6.01 10.20
CA ALA A 293 -26.02 5.75 9.06
C ALA A 293 -27.52 5.99 9.35
N HIS A 294 -27.83 6.30 10.60
CA HIS A 294 -29.17 6.52 11.14
C HIS A 294 -29.14 7.63 12.20
N ILE A 295 -30.31 8.11 12.63
CA ILE A 295 -30.48 8.84 13.87
C ILE A 295 -31.59 8.11 14.63
N GLU A 296 -31.25 7.44 15.73
CA GLU A 296 -32.13 6.55 16.48
C GLU A 296 -33.54 7.14 16.66
N ILE A 297 -34.55 6.37 16.25
CA ILE A 297 -35.96 6.81 16.23
C ILE A 297 -36.62 6.66 17.60
N ASP A 298 -36.09 5.77 18.44
CA ASP A 298 -36.52 5.62 19.82
C ASP A 298 -36.24 6.93 20.61
N GLU A 299 -37.23 7.31 21.42
CA GLU A 299 -37.20 8.51 22.24
C GLU A 299 -36.40 8.34 23.53
N THR A 300 -36.14 7.09 23.92
CA THR A 300 -35.24 6.78 25.04
C THR A 300 -33.82 7.30 24.81
N HIS A 301 -33.43 7.45 23.53
CA HIS A 301 -32.14 8.00 23.13
C HIS A 301 -32.28 9.48 22.79
N THR A 302 -31.81 10.35 23.69
CA THR A 302 -31.78 11.80 23.46
C THR A 302 -30.72 12.17 22.41
N LEU A 303 -30.89 13.29 21.72
CA LEU A 303 -29.87 13.76 20.77
C LEU A 303 -28.51 13.96 21.45
N THR A 304 -28.50 14.53 22.66
CA THR A 304 -27.29 14.73 23.45
C THR A 304 -26.57 13.41 23.74
N ALA A 305 -27.29 12.35 24.11
CA ALA A 305 -26.70 11.03 24.34
C ALA A 305 -26.12 10.42 23.06
N LEU A 306 -26.82 10.54 21.92
CA LEU A 306 -26.33 10.05 20.63
C LEU A 306 -25.04 10.76 20.18
N LEU A 307 -24.95 12.07 20.40
CA LEU A 307 -23.74 12.84 20.09
C LEU A 307 -22.60 12.52 21.05
N ALA A 308 -22.90 12.31 22.33
CA ALA A 308 -21.90 11.87 23.31
C ALA A 308 -21.35 10.47 22.99
N ASP A 309 -22.20 9.53 22.56
CA ASP A 309 -21.79 8.21 22.07
C ASP A 309 -20.80 8.34 20.87
N LEU A 310 -21.11 9.23 19.92
CA LEU A 310 -20.22 9.50 18.78
C LEU A 310 -18.91 10.13 19.20
N ASP A 311 -18.94 11.13 20.09
CA ASP A 311 -17.74 11.83 20.55
C ASP A 311 -16.82 10.90 21.34
N ALA A 312 -17.39 10.05 22.20
CA ALA A 312 -16.68 9.07 23.02
C ALA A 312 -16.08 7.90 22.23
N TYR A 313 -16.58 7.62 21.02
CA TYR A 313 -16.00 6.57 20.18
C TYR A 313 -14.56 6.92 19.80
N ASP A 314 -13.61 6.05 20.14
CA ASP A 314 -12.22 6.22 19.76
C ASP A 314 -12.04 5.93 18.25
N LEU A 315 -11.95 7.01 17.47
CA LEU A 315 -11.74 6.89 16.02
C LEU A 315 -10.34 6.39 15.69
N GLY A 316 -9.34 6.69 16.52
CA GLY A 316 -7.97 6.21 16.31
C GLY A 316 -7.91 4.68 16.37
N GLU A 317 -8.52 4.09 17.40
CA GLU A 317 -8.68 2.64 17.50
C GLU A 317 -9.53 2.06 16.35
N GLY A 318 -10.60 2.76 15.95
CA GLY A 318 -11.42 2.38 14.80
C GLY A 318 -10.62 2.33 13.48
N LEU A 319 -9.76 3.32 13.24
CA LEU A 319 -8.88 3.37 12.06
C LEU A 319 -7.79 2.30 12.13
N ASN A 320 -7.15 2.09 13.28
CA ASN A 320 -6.17 1.02 13.48
C ASN A 320 -6.80 -0.37 13.23
N PHE A 321 -8.03 -0.59 13.69
CA PHE A 321 -8.80 -1.78 13.37
C PHE A 321 -9.02 -1.91 11.85
N TYR A 322 -9.50 -0.86 11.20
CA TYR A 322 -9.72 -0.84 9.76
C TYR A 322 -8.43 -1.10 8.96
N GLU A 323 -7.28 -0.57 9.36
CA GLU A 323 -5.99 -0.81 8.70
C GLU A 323 -5.63 -2.30 8.70
N ARG A 324 -5.84 -3.00 9.82
CA ARG A 324 -5.62 -4.46 9.90
C ARG A 324 -6.59 -5.23 8.98
N VAL A 325 -7.85 -4.82 8.94
CA VAL A 325 -8.86 -5.41 8.03
C VAL A 325 -8.50 -5.14 6.56
N GLY A 326 -8.01 -3.95 6.24
CA GLY A 326 -7.52 -3.56 4.90
C GLY A 326 -6.25 -4.30 4.49
N ALA A 327 -5.36 -4.61 5.45
CA ALA A 327 -4.20 -5.46 5.23
C ALA A 327 -4.61 -6.89 4.88
N ALA A 328 -5.64 -7.44 5.54
CA ALA A 328 -6.15 -8.78 5.23
C ALA A 328 -6.73 -8.86 3.81
N PHE A 329 -7.46 -7.81 3.39
CA PHE A 329 -7.90 -7.65 2.00
C PHE A 329 -6.71 -7.62 1.03
N THR A 330 -5.69 -6.81 1.32
CA THR A 330 -4.50 -6.68 0.46
C THR A 330 -3.73 -8.01 0.37
N LYS A 331 -3.60 -8.75 1.47
CA LYS A 331 -3.01 -10.10 1.50
C LYS A 331 -3.80 -11.06 0.61
N ALA A 332 -5.13 -11.08 0.71
CA ALA A 332 -5.98 -11.89 -0.17
C ALA A 332 -5.79 -11.54 -1.66
N CYS A 333 -5.66 -10.24 -1.98
CA CYS A 333 -5.34 -9.79 -3.35
C CYS A 333 -4.00 -10.32 -3.85
N HIS A 334 -2.95 -10.36 -3.03
CA HIS A 334 -1.65 -10.91 -3.43
C HIS A 334 -1.67 -12.44 -3.58
N SER A 335 -2.45 -13.13 -2.75
CA SER A 335 -2.59 -14.60 -2.76
C SER A 335 -3.35 -15.13 -3.98
N ILE A 336 -4.26 -14.34 -4.56
CA ILE A 336 -5.14 -14.78 -5.65
C ILE A 336 -4.85 -13.98 -6.92
N LEU A 337 -4.41 -14.65 -7.98
CA LEU A 337 -3.92 -14.02 -9.22
C LEU A 337 -4.87 -12.97 -9.82
N PHE A 338 -6.16 -13.29 -9.96
CA PHE A 338 -7.14 -12.37 -10.55
C PHE A 338 -7.52 -11.21 -9.63
N LEU A 339 -7.20 -11.27 -8.34
CA LEU A 339 -7.40 -10.18 -7.39
C LEU A 339 -6.17 -9.27 -7.23
N ARG A 340 -5.01 -9.62 -7.80
CA ARG A 340 -3.76 -8.85 -7.64
C ARG A 340 -3.88 -7.41 -8.10
N LEU A 341 -4.69 -7.14 -9.13
CA LEU A 341 -4.90 -5.80 -9.64
C LEU A 341 -5.49 -4.86 -8.58
N TYR A 342 -6.29 -5.36 -7.63
CA TYR A 342 -6.93 -4.53 -6.61
C TYR A 342 -5.97 -4.05 -5.53
N ALA A 343 -4.82 -4.70 -5.38
CA ALA A 343 -3.73 -4.20 -4.54
C ALA A 343 -3.02 -2.98 -5.14
N ALA A 344 -3.20 -2.74 -6.45
CA ALA A 344 -2.61 -1.62 -7.18
C ALA A 344 -3.57 -0.41 -7.35
N ASP A 345 -4.70 -0.39 -6.65
CA ASP A 345 -5.62 0.75 -6.70
C ASP A 345 -4.93 2.06 -6.26
N GLY A 346 -5.16 3.14 -7.00
CA GLY A 346 -4.60 4.47 -6.73
C GLY A 346 -3.14 4.64 -7.17
N GLN A 347 -2.50 3.57 -7.66
CA GLN A 347 -1.11 3.63 -8.13
C GLN A 347 -1.01 4.44 -9.43
N ARG A 348 0.08 5.18 -9.57
CA ARG A 348 0.38 5.95 -10.78
C ARG A 348 0.70 5.04 -11.96
N LEU A 349 0.09 5.33 -13.10
CA LEU A 349 0.43 4.75 -14.39
C LEU A 349 1.46 5.64 -15.09
N TYR A 350 2.68 5.12 -15.22
CA TYR A 350 3.75 5.79 -15.95
C TYR A 350 3.61 5.55 -17.46
N GLY A 351 4.01 6.54 -18.27
CA GLY A 351 3.93 6.47 -19.74
C GLY A 351 2.56 6.78 -20.34
N VAL A 352 1.56 7.16 -19.52
CA VAL A 352 0.26 7.63 -19.97
C VAL A 352 0.11 9.11 -19.60
N SER A 353 -0.22 9.95 -20.57
CA SER A 353 -0.47 11.38 -20.33
C SER A 353 -1.90 11.61 -19.89
N ALA A 354 -2.10 12.52 -18.94
CA ALA A 354 -3.42 12.93 -18.47
C ALA A 354 -4.32 13.38 -19.62
N GLY A 355 -5.33 12.58 -19.94
CA GLY A 355 -6.46 12.97 -20.76
C GLY A 355 -7.56 13.48 -19.85
N HIS A 356 -7.78 14.79 -19.82
CA HIS A 356 -8.87 15.39 -19.04
C HIS A 356 -10.21 15.07 -19.72
N ALA A 357 -10.83 13.95 -19.38
CA ALA A 357 -12.24 13.73 -19.65
C ALA A 357 -13.01 14.04 -18.37
N PRO A 358 -13.70 15.20 -18.27
CA PRO A 358 -14.48 15.48 -17.09
C PRO A 358 -15.63 14.46 -16.97
N ALA A 359 -15.86 13.96 -15.75
CA ALA A 359 -17.16 13.46 -15.38
C ALA A 359 -18.20 14.61 -15.50
N VAL A 360 -19.48 14.27 -15.66
CA VAL A 360 -20.56 15.26 -15.68
C VAL A 360 -20.42 16.16 -14.44
N PRO A 361 -20.23 17.49 -14.63
CA PRO A 361 -19.85 18.37 -13.54
C PRO A 361 -20.90 18.34 -12.42
N TYR A 362 -20.45 18.38 -11.18
CA TYR A 362 -21.34 18.40 -10.02
C TYR A 362 -22.16 19.70 -9.95
N ALA A 363 -21.61 20.79 -10.48
CA ALA A 363 -22.26 22.08 -10.70
C ALA A 363 -22.70 22.22 -12.16
N GLY A 364 -23.92 22.72 -12.41
CA GLY A 364 -24.38 23.05 -13.76
C GLY A 364 -23.51 24.12 -14.42
N ASP A 365 -23.17 23.89 -15.69
CA ASP A 365 -22.60 24.79 -16.70
C ASP A 365 -21.29 25.55 -16.45
N ASN A 366 -20.64 25.46 -15.28
CA ASN A 366 -19.32 26.09 -15.07
C ASN A 366 -18.18 25.09 -15.21
N VAL A 367 -17.83 24.74 -16.45
CA VAL A 367 -16.60 23.99 -16.75
C VAL A 367 -15.47 25.00 -16.99
N ALA A 368 -14.61 25.18 -15.98
CA ALA A 368 -13.30 25.76 -16.25
C ALA A 368 -12.56 24.83 -17.21
N VAL A 369 -12.08 25.37 -18.33
CA VAL A 369 -11.27 24.60 -19.29
C VAL A 369 -10.06 24.05 -18.52
N PRO A 370 -9.83 22.72 -18.52
CA PRO A 370 -8.71 22.15 -17.80
C PRO A 370 -7.41 22.78 -18.33
N PRO A 371 -6.47 23.13 -17.43
CA PRO A 371 -5.20 23.69 -17.86
C PRO A 371 -4.50 22.71 -18.80
N VAL A 372 -3.88 23.26 -19.86
CA VAL A 372 -3.09 22.48 -20.82
C VAL A 372 -2.02 21.72 -20.03
N PRO A 373 -1.82 20.40 -20.28
CA PRO A 373 -0.76 19.65 -19.61
C PRO A 373 0.58 20.39 -19.74
N PRO A 374 1.36 20.51 -18.65
CA PRO A 374 2.67 21.13 -18.75
C PRO A 374 3.52 20.40 -19.78
N ALA A 375 4.27 21.16 -20.58
CA ALA A 375 5.18 20.59 -21.54
C ALA A 375 6.18 19.66 -20.83
N PRO A 376 6.49 18.49 -21.39
CA PRO A 376 7.48 17.61 -20.81
C PRO A 376 8.84 18.33 -20.69
N PRO A 377 9.61 18.08 -19.63
CA PRO A 377 10.90 18.72 -19.44
C PRO A 377 11.86 18.40 -20.61
N PRO A 378 12.69 19.37 -21.05
CA PRO A 378 13.56 19.19 -22.19
C PRO A 378 14.64 18.12 -21.91
N ILE A 379 14.61 17.02 -22.65
CA ILE A 379 15.50 15.85 -22.45
C ILE A 379 16.97 16.09 -22.85
N ASN A 380 17.32 17.27 -23.38
CA ASN A 380 18.67 17.65 -23.79
C ASN A 380 19.25 18.83 -22.98
N ASP A 381 18.53 19.26 -21.94
CA ASP A 381 18.90 20.35 -21.06
C ASP A 381 19.56 19.82 -19.78
N GLU A 382 20.75 20.34 -19.47
CA GLU A 382 21.50 19.92 -18.28
C GLU A 382 20.87 20.43 -16.97
N GLU A 383 20.18 21.57 -17.00
CA GLU A 383 19.47 22.07 -15.81
C GLU A 383 18.28 21.18 -15.45
N ALA A 384 17.58 20.65 -16.47
CA ALA A 384 16.55 19.64 -16.30
C ALA A 384 17.12 18.34 -15.71
N TYR A 385 18.34 17.93 -16.09
CA TYR A 385 19.02 16.78 -15.48
C TYR A 385 19.31 17.01 -14.00
N ARG A 386 19.87 18.17 -13.64
CA ARG A 386 20.18 18.52 -12.24
C ARG A 386 18.92 18.56 -11.39
N SER A 387 17.87 19.25 -11.86
CA SER A 387 16.60 19.36 -11.12
C SER A 387 15.95 17.99 -10.88
N ASN A 388 15.92 17.12 -11.89
CA ASN A 388 15.35 15.78 -11.72
C ASN A 388 16.25 14.86 -10.87
N LEU A 389 17.57 15.02 -10.90
CA LEU A 389 18.44 14.28 -10.00
C LEU A 389 18.21 14.68 -8.54
N THR A 390 18.06 15.97 -8.23
CA THR A 390 17.69 16.43 -6.89
C THR A 390 16.34 15.85 -6.45
N ARG A 391 15.34 15.84 -7.35
CA ARG A 391 14.05 15.18 -7.08
C ARG A 391 14.18 13.68 -6.80
N TRP A 392 15.13 13.02 -7.44
CA TRP A 392 15.41 11.60 -7.18
C TRP A 392 16.08 11.38 -5.83
N LEU A 393 17.05 12.21 -5.45
CA LEU A 393 17.81 12.03 -4.21
C LEU A 393 17.00 12.47 -2.98
N ASP A 394 16.37 13.63 -3.07
CA ASP A 394 15.77 14.32 -1.91
C ASP A 394 14.23 14.37 -1.96
N GLY A 395 13.62 13.94 -3.06
CA GLY A 395 12.17 14.06 -3.26
C GLY A 395 11.35 12.94 -2.62
N ASP A 396 10.05 13.19 -2.53
CA ASP A 396 9.06 12.17 -2.17
C ASP A 396 8.91 11.08 -3.26
N ASP A 397 8.14 10.03 -2.98
CA ASP A 397 7.94 8.90 -3.91
C ASP A 397 7.37 9.32 -5.28
N ALA A 398 6.54 10.36 -5.31
CA ALA A 398 5.99 10.87 -6.56
C ALA A 398 7.06 11.60 -7.38
N GLN A 399 7.86 12.44 -6.73
CA GLN A 399 8.99 13.15 -7.33
C GLN A 399 10.08 12.20 -7.81
N LYS A 400 10.38 11.14 -7.05
CA LYS A 400 11.28 10.05 -7.47
C LYS A 400 10.74 9.31 -8.68
N GLY A 401 9.44 9.01 -8.69
CA GLY A 401 8.75 8.42 -9.85
C GLY A 401 8.87 9.28 -11.12
N ASP A 402 8.66 10.60 -10.99
CA ASP A 402 8.82 11.57 -12.08
C ASP A 402 10.26 11.63 -12.58
N ALA A 403 11.22 11.75 -11.67
CA ALA A 403 12.63 11.78 -12.00
C ALA A 403 13.08 10.51 -12.73
N ARG A 404 12.66 9.34 -12.24
CA ARG A 404 12.92 8.05 -12.91
C ARG A 404 12.36 8.01 -14.32
N LEU A 405 11.10 8.44 -14.51
CA LEU A 405 10.47 8.48 -15.84
C LEU A 405 11.23 9.43 -16.78
N PHE A 406 11.62 10.61 -16.27
CA PHE A 406 12.42 11.56 -17.03
C PHE A 406 13.75 10.97 -17.47
N PHE A 407 14.52 10.37 -16.57
CA PHE A 407 15.80 9.73 -16.91
C PHE A 407 15.61 8.54 -17.85
N TRP A 408 14.55 7.75 -17.69
CA TRP A 408 14.20 6.67 -18.62
C TRP A 408 14.06 7.18 -20.06
N HIS A 409 13.33 8.28 -20.26
CA HIS A 409 13.20 8.93 -21.57
C HIS A 409 14.50 9.58 -22.04
N ALA A 410 15.24 10.24 -21.14
CA ALA A 410 16.51 10.87 -21.49
C ALA A 410 17.57 9.85 -21.93
N PHE A 411 17.61 8.67 -21.32
CA PHE A 411 18.48 7.56 -21.75
C PHE A 411 18.06 6.96 -23.10
N ALA A 412 16.78 7.05 -23.47
CA ALA A 412 16.28 6.60 -24.77
C ALA A 412 16.56 7.61 -25.88
N ASP A 413 16.28 8.89 -25.63
CA ASP A 413 16.02 9.87 -26.68
C ASP A 413 16.92 11.11 -26.64
N SER A 414 17.75 11.30 -25.60
CA SER A 414 18.70 12.42 -25.60
C SER A 414 19.76 12.28 -26.70
N GLN A 415 20.40 13.39 -27.07
CA GLN A 415 21.37 13.43 -28.16
C GLN A 415 22.51 12.44 -27.91
N ALA A 416 22.82 11.60 -28.91
CA ALA A 416 23.99 10.72 -28.87
C ALA A 416 25.28 11.55 -28.84
N THR A 417 26.20 11.18 -27.95
CA THR A 417 27.50 11.85 -27.75
C THR A 417 28.67 10.96 -28.15
N ALA A 418 28.49 9.65 -28.07
CA ALA A 418 29.43 8.64 -28.55
C ALA A 418 28.66 7.36 -28.92
N THR A 419 29.31 6.47 -29.67
CA THR A 419 28.79 5.13 -29.97
C THR A 419 29.74 4.10 -29.36
N ILE A 420 29.18 3.10 -28.69
CA ILE A 420 29.93 1.97 -28.14
C ILE A 420 29.73 0.78 -29.08
N GLU A 421 30.83 0.23 -29.57
CA GLU A 421 30.82 -0.94 -30.46
C GLU A 421 31.17 -2.19 -29.66
N GLU A 422 30.39 -3.24 -29.84
CA GLU A 422 30.62 -4.55 -29.25
C GLU A 422 30.79 -5.62 -30.30
N VAL A 423 31.73 -6.53 -30.05
CA VAL A 423 32.04 -7.64 -30.96
C VAL A 423 31.91 -8.94 -30.19
N GLU A 424 30.83 -9.67 -30.47
CA GLU A 424 30.65 -11.03 -30.00
C GLU A 424 31.30 -12.01 -30.98
N ARG A 425 32.20 -12.87 -30.50
CA ARG A 425 32.86 -13.90 -31.31
C ARG A 425 32.24 -15.28 -31.05
N PHE A 426 31.84 -15.96 -32.12
CA PHE A 426 31.32 -17.33 -32.11
C PHE A 426 32.34 -18.25 -32.80
N GLY A 427 33.21 -18.89 -32.00
CA GLY A 427 34.24 -19.79 -32.53
C GLY A 427 35.23 -19.11 -33.49
N SER A 428 35.79 -19.89 -34.42
CA SER A 428 36.89 -19.45 -35.30
C SER A 428 36.46 -18.63 -36.53
N ALA A 429 35.17 -18.49 -36.83
CA ALA A 429 34.71 -17.84 -38.07
C ALA A 429 33.48 -16.92 -37.96
N GLY A 430 32.77 -16.85 -36.82
CA GLY A 430 31.58 -16.00 -36.65
C GLY A 430 31.84 -14.79 -35.77
N GLN A 431 31.48 -13.59 -36.22
CA GLN A 431 31.43 -12.38 -35.38
C GLN A 431 30.10 -11.66 -35.56
N ARG A 432 29.51 -11.19 -34.46
CA ARG A 432 28.36 -10.28 -34.46
C ARG A 432 28.80 -8.95 -33.87
N MET A 433 28.50 -7.87 -34.58
CA MET A 433 28.75 -6.52 -34.12
C MET A 433 27.43 -5.89 -33.65
N SER A 434 27.44 -5.22 -32.50
CA SER A 434 26.32 -4.41 -32.00
C SER A 434 26.80 -3.01 -31.63
N THR A 435 25.95 -2.02 -31.86
CA THR A 435 26.24 -0.61 -31.55
C THR A 435 25.25 -0.07 -30.53
N HIS A 436 25.74 0.71 -29.58
CA HIS A 436 24.94 1.31 -28.52
C HIS A 436 25.24 2.81 -28.41
N ASP A 437 24.21 3.65 -28.45
CA ASP A 437 24.37 5.09 -28.32
C ASP A 437 24.63 5.47 -26.86
N PHE A 438 25.78 6.10 -26.61
CA PHE A 438 26.08 6.77 -25.34
C PHE A 438 25.64 8.23 -25.45
N ARG A 439 24.54 8.56 -24.78
CA ARG A 439 23.83 9.85 -24.92
C ARG A 439 24.19 10.87 -23.83
N LYS A 440 23.77 12.13 -24.02
CA LYS A 440 23.97 13.24 -23.08
C LYS A 440 23.57 12.93 -21.64
N ALA A 441 22.44 12.26 -21.44
CA ALA A 441 22.00 11.87 -20.09
C ALA A 441 22.98 10.90 -19.41
N HIS A 442 23.58 9.98 -20.15
CA HIS A 442 24.61 9.06 -19.63
C HIS A 442 25.90 9.81 -19.29
N GLN A 443 26.30 10.77 -20.15
CA GLN A 443 27.46 11.62 -19.90
C GLN A 443 27.27 12.48 -18.64
N PHE A 444 26.07 13.03 -18.44
CA PHE A 444 25.71 13.78 -17.24
C PHE A 444 25.84 12.95 -15.96
N LEU A 445 25.35 11.71 -15.93
CA LEU A 445 25.54 10.87 -14.75
C LEU A 445 27.00 10.48 -14.55
N CYS A 446 27.74 10.20 -15.63
CA CYS A 446 29.18 9.90 -15.55
C CYS A 446 29.99 11.07 -14.96
N SER A 447 29.69 12.31 -15.34
CA SER A 447 30.33 13.49 -14.76
C SER A 447 29.90 13.69 -13.30
N THR A 448 28.61 13.49 -13.00
CA THR A 448 28.07 13.62 -11.64
C THR A 448 28.74 12.66 -10.65
N LEU A 449 28.90 11.39 -11.03
CA LEU A 449 29.61 10.40 -10.20
C LEU A 449 31.07 10.80 -9.93
N SER A 450 31.70 11.48 -10.90
CA SER A 450 33.10 11.92 -10.82
C SER A 450 33.30 13.21 -10.00
N ASN A 451 32.23 13.97 -9.71
CA ASN A 451 32.28 15.28 -9.05
C ASN A 451 32.27 15.23 -7.50
N GLY A 452 32.73 14.13 -6.88
CA GLY A 452 32.93 14.08 -5.43
C GLY A 452 31.65 14.04 -4.59
N LEU A 453 30.64 13.25 -5.01
CA LEU A 453 29.41 13.01 -4.24
C LEU A 453 29.68 12.49 -2.82
N SER A 454 28.72 12.66 -1.90
CA SER A 454 28.70 11.89 -0.66
C SER A 454 28.44 10.41 -0.95
N ASP A 455 28.80 9.50 -0.04
CA ASP A 455 28.51 8.07 -0.24
C ASP A 455 27.01 7.76 -0.23
N PHE A 456 26.21 8.60 0.44
CA PHE A 456 24.75 8.55 0.42
C PHE A 456 24.21 8.91 -0.98
N ASP A 457 24.63 10.05 -1.53
CA ASP A 457 24.18 10.49 -2.87
C ASP A 457 24.67 9.55 -3.97
N PHE A 458 25.88 9.01 -3.82
CA PHE A 458 26.41 8.00 -4.73
C PHE A 458 25.52 6.75 -4.77
N LYS A 459 25.10 6.25 -3.60
CA LYS A 459 24.15 5.14 -3.51
C LYS A 459 22.81 5.51 -4.18
N GLY A 460 22.31 6.72 -3.93
CA GLY A 460 21.10 7.23 -4.59
C GLY A 460 21.21 7.26 -6.12
N VAL A 461 22.32 7.71 -6.69
CA VAL A 461 22.56 7.68 -8.15
C VAL A 461 22.62 6.25 -8.67
N LEU A 462 23.24 5.31 -7.94
CA LEU A 462 23.23 3.90 -8.33
C LEU A 462 21.81 3.31 -8.31
N GLU A 463 20.98 3.66 -7.32
CA GLU A 463 19.58 3.25 -7.26
C GLU A 463 18.79 3.77 -8.47
N LEU A 464 19.05 5.00 -8.93
CA LEU A 464 18.47 5.54 -10.17
C LEU A 464 18.86 4.67 -11.37
N ILE A 465 20.16 4.42 -11.55
CA ILE A 465 20.68 3.58 -12.64
C ILE A 465 20.03 2.20 -12.63
N LEU A 466 19.96 1.57 -11.45
CA LEU A 466 19.32 0.27 -11.27
C LEU A 466 17.82 0.32 -11.54
N SER A 467 17.12 1.40 -11.21
CA SER A 467 15.69 1.57 -11.49
C SER A 467 15.38 1.67 -12.99
N CYS A 468 16.39 2.03 -13.81
CA CYS A 468 16.33 2.16 -15.26
C CYS A 468 17.00 1.00 -16.02
N ARG A 469 17.53 -0.01 -15.31
CA ARG A 469 18.39 -1.07 -15.89
C ARG A 469 17.75 -1.89 -17.02
N SER A 470 16.43 -2.02 -17.05
CA SER A 470 15.72 -2.79 -18.08
C SER A 470 15.50 -2.03 -19.40
N GLY A 471 15.77 -0.73 -19.44
CA GLY A 471 15.62 0.08 -20.65
C GLY A 471 16.85 -0.01 -21.54
N TRP A 472 17.98 0.51 -21.04
CA TRP A 472 19.24 0.61 -21.79
C TRP A 472 20.40 0.08 -20.95
N PRO A 473 20.43 -1.22 -20.63
CA PRO A 473 21.38 -1.80 -19.67
C PRO A 473 22.84 -1.54 -20.06
N TYR A 474 23.11 -1.53 -21.36
CA TYR A 474 24.47 -1.48 -21.89
C TYR A 474 25.15 -0.11 -21.61
N PRO A 475 24.64 1.05 -22.10
CA PRO A 475 25.18 2.36 -21.70
C PRO A 475 25.18 2.63 -20.19
N LEU A 476 24.20 2.10 -19.46
CA LEU A 476 24.13 2.24 -18.00
C LEU A 476 25.27 1.51 -17.28
N ALA A 477 25.63 0.32 -17.72
CA ALA A 477 26.78 -0.42 -17.18
C ALA A 477 28.11 0.29 -17.53
N GLU A 478 28.23 0.84 -18.73
CA GLU A 478 29.42 1.56 -19.17
C GLU A 478 29.70 2.81 -18.31
N ILE A 479 28.67 3.53 -17.83
CA ILE A 479 28.84 4.63 -16.86
C ILE A 479 29.62 4.15 -15.63
N LEU A 480 29.23 3.00 -15.09
CA LEU A 480 29.81 2.45 -13.87
C LEU A 480 31.25 1.98 -14.07
N VAL A 481 31.55 1.34 -15.21
CA VAL A 481 32.91 0.91 -15.54
C VAL A 481 33.86 2.09 -15.70
N ARG A 482 33.40 3.17 -16.36
CA ARG A 482 34.21 4.39 -16.55
C ARG A 482 34.56 5.05 -15.23
N HIS A 483 33.60 5.16 -14.32
CA HIS A 483 33.83 5.76 -13.00
C HIS A 483 34.62 4.83 -12.05
N GLY A 484 34.34 3.53 -12.09
CA GLY A 484 34.83 2.56 -11.08
C GLY A 484 36.34 2.37 -11.02
N ARG A 485 37.07 2.74 -12.08
CA ARG A 485 38.54 2.61 -12.14
C ARG A 485 39.26 3.43 -11.06
N ASP A 486 38.70 4.59 -10.71
CA ASP A 486 39.29 5.54 -9.75
C ASP A 486 38.47 5.66 -8.46
N ALA A 487 37.46 4.80 -8.28
CA ALA A 487 36.53 4.88 -7.15
C ALA A 487 37.11 4.29 -5.85
N SER A 488 36.58 4.73 -4.70
CA SER A 488 36.94 4.17 -3.38
C SER A 488 36.53 2.70 -3.26
N VAL A 489 37.11 1.97 -2.30
CA VAL A 489 36.80 0.55 -2.05
C VAL A 489 35.30 0.30 -1.86
N PHE A 490 34.63 1.17 -1.09
CA PHE A 490 33.19 1.10 -0.85
C PHE A 490 32.38 1.28 -2.14
N ARG A 491 32.77 2.24 -2.98
CA ARG A 491 32.09 2.49 -4.27
C ARG A 491 32.36 1.41 -5.29
N GLN A 492 33.57 0.87 -5.35
CA GLN A 492 33.91 -0.28 -6.20
C GLN A 492 33.06 -1.50 -5.82
N TRP A 493 32.89 -1.76 -4.51
CA TRP A 493 32.00 -2.81 -4.02
C TRP A 493 30.54 -2.63 -4.52
N LEU A 494 29.98 -1.42 -4.38
CA LEU A 494 28.64 -1.09 -4.89
C LEU A 494 28.53 -1.18 -6.42
N ILE A 495 29.58 -0.76 -7.15
CA ILE A 495 29.63 -0.85 -8.62
C ILE A 495 29.60 -2.30 -9.06
N CYS A 496 30.41 -3.18 -8.46
CA CYS A 496 30.38 -4.61 -8.76
C CYS A 496 28.97 -5.19 -8.55
N TYR A 497 28.32 -4.88 -7.43
CA TYR A 497 26.94 -5.27 -7.17
C TYR A 497 25.99 -4.79 -8.28
N ALA A 498 26.03 -3.49 -8.60
CA ALA A 498 25.14 -2.88 -9.58
C ALA A 498 25.34 -3.46 -11.00
N LEU A 499 26.59 -3.73 -11.40
CA LEU A 499 26.91 -4.36 -12.68
C LEU A 499 26.27 -5.76 -12.81
N GLY A 500 26.25 -6.56 -11.73
CA GLY A 500 25.56 -7.85 -11.70
C GLY A 500 24.03 -7.73 -11.84
N GLU A 501 23.45 -6.71 -11.22
CA GLU A 501 22.02 -6.43 -11.32
C GLU A 501 21.60 -5.93 -12.70
N ILE A 502 22.40 -5.08 -13.34
CA ILE A 502 22.17 -4.61 -14.72
C ILE A 502 22.31 -5.79 -15.70
N GLY A 503 23.42 -6.52 -15.62
CA GLY A 503 23.72 -7.76 -16.36
C GLY A 503 23.08 -7.90 -17.74
N SER A 504 23.78 -7.43 -18.79
CA SER A 504 23.48 -7.70 -20.20
C SER A 504 24.67 -8.35 -20.89
N ALA A 505 24.49 -9.49 -21.55
CA ALA A 505 25.56 -10.17 -22.26
C ALA A 505 25.47 -10.00 -23.78
N PRO A 506 26.62 -9.86 -24.48
CA PRO A 506 27.98 -9.61 -23.96
C PRO A 506 28.30 -8.11 -23.78
N HIS A 507 29.15 -7.78 -22.78
CA HIS A 507 29.71 -6.43 -22.58
C HIS A 507 31.18 -6.53 -22.14
N ALA A 508 32.12 -6.29 -23.05
CA ALA A 508 33.54 -6.56 -22.85
C ALA A 508 34.16 -5.75 -21.72
N SER A 509 33.92 -4.43 -21.67
CA SER A 509 34.42 -3.54 -20.61
C SER A 509 33.97 -3.98 -19.22
N VAL A 510 32.72 -4.43 -19.08
CA VAL A 510 32.18 -4.93 -17.80
C VAL A 510 32.84 -6.25 -17.42
N CYS A 511 33.01 -7.17 -18.37
CA CYS A 511 33.71 -8.44 -18.12
C CYS A 511 35.14 -8.20 -17.63
N GLU A 512 35.91 -7.36 -18.33
CA GLU A 512 37.29 -7.00 -17.94
C GLU A 512 37.35 -6.34 -16.57
N PHE A 513 36.42 -5.40 -16.29
CA PHE A 513 36.31 -4.74 -14.99
C PHE A 513 36.08 -5.77 -13.88
N LEU A 514 35.06 -6.62 -14.01
CA LEU A 514 34.72 -7.62 -12.99
C LEU A 514 35.82 -8.68 -12.83
N GLU A 515 36.49 -9.08 -13.92
CA GLU A 515 37.63 -10.01 -13.86
C GLU A 515 38.80 -9.44 -13.09
N THR A 516 39.15 -8.16 -13.34
CA THR A 516 40.20 -7.47 -12.59
C THR A 516 39.85 -7.41 -11.10
N HIS A 517 38.60 -7.08 -10.77
CA HIS A 517 38.14 -6.93 -9.38
C HIS A 517 37.96 -8.27 -8.66
N ALA A 518 37.80 -9.39 -9.38
CA ALA A 518 37.79 -10.73 -8.79
C ALA A 518 39.13 -11.09 -8.11
N TYR A 519 40.23 -10.42 -8.49
CA TYR A 519 41.55 -10.56 -7.87
C TYR A 519 41.91 -9.41 -6.91
N SER A 520 40.94 -8.58 -6.53
CA SER A 520 41.15 -7.49 -5.56
C SER A 520 41.67 -8.01 -4.21
N HIS A 521 42.46 -7.22 -3.48
CA HIS A 521 42.87 -7.56 -2.12
C HIS A 521 41.69 -7.49 -1.12
N SER A 522 40.66 -6.71 -1.44
CA SER A 522 39.45 -6.53 -0.63
C SER A 522 38.46 -7.68 -0.84
N TRP A 523 38.20 -8.47 0.21
CA TRP A 523 37.22 -9.57 0.17
C TRP A 523 35.83 -9.14 -0.32
N PRO A 524 35.22 -8.06 0.21
CA PRO A 524 33.91 -7.60 -0.27
C PRO A 524 33.88 -7.35 -1.78
N ILE A 525 34.93 -6.75 -2.34
CA ILE A 525 35.04 -6.49 -3.79
C ILE A 525 35.15 -7.81 -4.56
N ARG A 526 36.02 -8.72 -4.12
CA ARG A 526 36.18 -10.04 -4.76
C ARG A 526 34.85 -10.80 -4.81
N LEU A 527 34.15 -10.85 -3.67
CA LEU A 527 32.86 -11.53 -3.56
C LEU A 527 31.84 -10.92 -4.52
N GLN A 528 31.64 -9.60 -4.48
CA GLN A 528 30.65 -8.97 -5.36
C GLN A 528 31.01 -9.10 -6.84
N ALA A 529 32.29 -9.03 -7.20
CA ALA A 529 32.73 -9.29 -8.57
C ALA A 529 32.40 -10.72 -9.00
N ALA A 530 32.65 -11.72 -8.14
CA ALA A 530 32.29 -13.11 -8.42
C ALA A 530 30.78 -13.32 -8.56
N LEU A 531 29.98 -12.75 -7.65
CA LEU A 531 28.52 -12.80 -7.71
C LEU A 531 27.98 -12.11 -8.97
N ALA A 532 28.54 -10.96 -9.35
CA ALA A 532 28.14 -10.23 -10.56
C ALA A 532 28.45 -11.00 -11.85
N ARG A 533 29.63 -11.64 -11.93
CA ARG A 533 29.98 -12.53 -13.04
C ARG A 533 29.03 -13.72 -13.11
N PHE A 534 28.72 -14.33 -11.97
CA PHE A 534 27.77 -15.43 -11.90
C PHE A 534 26.35 -15.03 -12.34
N LYS A 535 25.82 -13.90 -11.84
CA LYS A 535 24.52 -13.35 -12.27
C LYS A 535 24.48 -13.11 -13.78
N THR A 536 25.52 -12.49 -14.33
CA THR A 536 25.61 -12.19 -15.77
C THR A 536 25.64 -13.47 -16.59
N PHE A 537 26.39 -14.49 -16.16
CA PHE A 537 26.42 -15.79 -16.78
C PHE A 537 25.05 -16.47 -16.74
N VAL A 538 24.40 -16.57 -15.58
CA VAL A 538 23.09 -17.25 -15.45
C VAL A 538 22.04 -16.59 -16.33
N LYS A 539 22.01 -15.25 -16.39
CA LYS A 539 21.10 -14.52 -17.30
C LYS A 539 21.38 -14.88 -18.77
N ALA A 540 22.64 -14.80 -19.20
CA ALA A 540 23.03 -15.02 -20.60
C ALA A 540 22.86 -16.48 -21.05
N GLU A 541 23.46 -17.40 -20.30
CA GLU A 541 23.46 -18.83 -20.59
C GLU A 541 22.06 -19.43 -20.34
N GLY A 542 21.32 -18.95 -19.34
CA GLY A 542 19.94 -19.35 -19.08
C GLY A 542 19.01 -19.02 -20.24
N THR A 543 19.06 -17.77 -20.75
CA THR A 543 18.32 -17.39 -21.96
C THR A 543 18.77 -18.22 -23.18
N PHE A 544 20.06 -18.49 -23.33
CA PHE A 544 20.57 -19.32 -24.42
C PHE A 544 20.00 -20.76 -24.36
N ARG A 545 20.10 -21.42 -23.21
CA ARG A 545 19.61 -22.80 -22.98
C ARG A 545 18.11 -22.92 -23.23
N LEU A 546 17.32 -21.95 -22.75
CA LEU A 546 15.88 -21.90 -22.99
C LEU A 546 15.56 -21.84 -24.50
N ASN A 547 16.33 -21.06 -25.25
CA ASN A 547 16.13 -20.88 -26.69
C ASN A 547 16.71 -22.02 -27.56
N HIS A 548 17.62 -22.84 -27.02
CA HIS A 548 18.38 -23.85 -27.79
C HIS A 548 18.24 -25.27 -27.23
N LYS A 549 17.10 -25.62 -26.63
CA LYS A 549 16.80 -26.97 -26.12
C LYS A 549 17.90 -27.49 -25.19
N GLU A 550 18.31 -26.68 -24.21
CA GLU A 550 19.30 -27.02 -23.18
C GLU A 550 20.74 -27.22 -23.69
N GLN A 551 21.05 -26.83 -24.93
CA GLN A 551 22.44 -26.73 -25.39
C GLN A 551 23.22 -25.72 -24.53
N THR A 552 24.50 -26.01 -24.29
CA THR A 552 25.37 -25.18 -23.45
C THR A 552 26.40 -24.43 -24.30
N LYS A 553 26.59 -23.13 -24.04
CA LYS A 553 27.64 -22.32 -24.69
C LYS A 553 28.87 -22.25 -23.80
N VAL A 554 28.67 -22.11 -22.49
CA VAL A 554 29.73 -22.09 -21.47
C VAL A 554 29.41 -23.12 -20.38
N SER A 555 30.43 -23.88 -19.98
CA SER A 555 30.33 -24.88 -18.92
C SER A 555 30.08 -24.23 -17.56
N TYR A 556 29.03 -24.69 -16.86
CA TYR A 556 28.71 -24.21 -15.51
C TYR A 556 29.84 -24.51 -14.53
N ASP A 557 30.30 -25.76 -14.49
CA ASP A 557 31.32 -26.21 -13.54
C ASP A 557 32.64 -25.46 -13.77
N SER A 558 33.04 -25.29 -15.04
CA SER A 558 34.27 -24.56 -15.38
C SER A 558 34.23 -23.10 -14.95
N LEU A 559 33.07 -22.43 -15.07
CA LEU A 559 32.92 -21.06 -14.59
C LEU A 559 32.96 -21.02 -13.06
N VAL A 560 32.15 -21.84 -12.38
CA VAL A 560 32.06 -21.85 -10.92
C VAL A 560 33.43 -22.16 -10.30
N ASP A 561 34.14 -23.17 -10.81
CA ASP A 561 35.49 -23.50 -10.35
C ASP A 561 36.46 -22.32 -10.52
N SER A 562 36.39 -21.61 -11.65
CA SER A 562 37.24 -20.43 -11.89
C SER A 562 36.96 -19.29 -10.89
N LEU A 563 35.70 -19.14 -10.45
CA LEU A 563 35.29 -18.12 -9.47
C LEU A 563 35.71 -18.50 -8.04
N LEU A 564 35.73 -19.80 -7.71
CA LEU A 564 36.01 -20.30 -6.37
C LEU A 564 37.50 -20.63 -6.11
N THR A 565 38.28 -20.87 -7.17
CA THR A 565 39.72 -21.17 -7.08
C THR A 565 40.50 -20.18 -6.21
N PRO A 566 40.33 -18.84 -6.33
CA PRO A 566 41.08 -17.88 -5.52
C PRO A 566 40.61 -17.75 -4.07
N MET A 567 39.54 -18.45 -3.67
CA MET A 567 38.90 -18.29 -2.36
C MET A 567 39.37 -19.36 -1.36
N SER A 568 39.52 -18.97 -0.09
CA SER A 568 39.66 -19.88 1.06
C SER A 568 38.38 -20.71 1.28
N GLU A 569 38.45 -21.79 2.07
CA GLU A 569 37.28 -22.67 2.33
C GLU A 569 36.07 -21.89 2.89
N PHE A 570 36.34 -20.92 3.76
CA PHE A 570 35.32 -20.06 4.33
C PHE A 570 34.68 -19.12 3.31
N GLU A 571 35.51 -18.43 2.53
CA GLU A 571 35.05 -17.55 1.44
C GLU A 571 34.24 -18.34 0.39
N ARG A 572 34.64 -19.59 0.12
CA ARG A 572 33.89 -20.51 -0.76
C ARG A 572 32.49 -20.79 -0.23
N LEU A 573 32.33 -21.07 1.07
CA LEU A 573 31.00 -21.29 1.65
C LEU A 573 30.09 -20.07 1.42
N ILE A 574 30.57 -18.86 1.73
CA ILE A 574 29.80 -17.62 1.52
C ILE A 574 29.45 -17.43 0.04
N CYS A 575 30.41 -17.67 -0.86
CA CYS A 575 30.18 -17.52 -2.29
C CYS A 575 29.18 -18.54 -2.83
N LEU A 576 29.22 -19.79 -2.36
CA LEU A 576 28.27 -20.85 -2.72
C LEU A 576 26.86 -20.54 -2.21
N LEU A 577 26.73 -20.04 -0.98
CA LEU A 577 25.45 -19.54 -0.44
C LEU A 577 24.92 -18.38 -1.29
N GLY A 578 25.79 -17.45 -1.69
CA GLY A 578 25.48 -16.38 -2.63
C GLY A 578 24.96 -16.91 -3.97
N PHE A 579 25.67 -17.84 -4.62
CA PHE A 579 25.24 -18.46 -5.88
C PHE A 579 23.89 -19.16 -5.76
N ALA A 580 23.67 -19.91 -4.68
CA ALA A 580 22.42 -20.62 -4.46
C ALA A 580 21.26 -19.64 -4.26
N SER A 581 21.46 -18.59 -3.47
CA SER A 581 20.48 -17.53 -3.27
C SER A 581 20.16 -16.74 -4.55
N ILE A 582 21.12 -16.59 -5.46
CA ILE A 582 20.91 -15.96 -6.78
C ILE A 582 20.03 -16.85 -7.67
N LEU A 583 20.28 -18.17 -7.70
CA LEU A 583 19.52 -19.11 -8.51
C LEU A 583 18.06 -19.23 -8.07
N SER A 584 17.76 -19.03 -6.79
CA SER A 584 16.39 -19.01 -6.25
C SER A 584 15.79 -17.61 -6.09
N GLY A 585 16.60 -16.55 -6.25
CA GLY A 585 16.21 -15.18 -5.97
C GLY A 585 15.35 -14.54 -7.06
N PRO A 586 14.56 -13.50 -6.73
CA PRO A 586 13.56 -12.91 -7.64
C PRO A 586 14.17 -12.22 -8.88
N GLY A 587 15.43 -11.78 -8.83
CA GLY A 587 16.08 -11.06 -9.94
C GLY A 587 16.64 -11.96 -11.05
N VAL A 588 17.00 -13.20 -10.72
CA VAL A 588 17.68 -14.14 -11.66
C VAL A 588 16.94 -15.48 -11.77
N GLY A 589 16.06 -15.82 -10.83
CA GLY A 589 15.36 -17.10 -10.77
C GLY A 589 14.54 -17.44 -12.03
N SER A 590 14.03 -16.45 -12.77
CA SER A 590 13.36 -16.71 -14.06
C SER A 590 14.28 -17.30 -15.12
N PHE A 591 15.60 -17.10 -15.00
CA PHE A 591 16.63 -17.63 -15.91
C PHE A 591 17.30 -18.91 -15.39
N SER A 592 17.02 -19.30 -14.14
CA SER A 592 17.71 -20.41 -13.48
C SER A 592 17.11 -21.79 -13.75
N LEU A 593 15.90 -21.87 -14.34
CA LEU A 593 15.23 -23.14 -14.64
C LEU A 593 16.12 -24.15 -15.40
N PRO A 594 16.90 -23.77 -16.44
CA PRO A 594 17.82 -24.68 -17.13
C PRO A 594 19.05 -25.13 -16.32
N PHE A 595 19.21 -24.64 -15.08
CA PHE A 595 20.30 -24.98 -14.17
C PHE A 595 19.82 -25.86 -13.00
N GLN A 596 18.61 -26.42 -13.06
CA GLN A 596 18.03 -27.16 -11.93
C GLN A 596 18.92 -28.31 -11.42
N SER A 597 19.60 -29.03 -12.31
CA SER A 597 20.56 -30.09 -11.93
C SER A 597 21.79 -29.52 -11.23
N ASN A 598 22.35 -28.42 -11.76
CA ASN A 598 23.47 -27.71 -11.14
C ASN A 598 23.10 -27.17 -9.75
N TYR A 599 21.87 -26.64 -9.61
CA TYR A 599 21.35 -26.12 -8.36
C TYR A 599 21.18 -27.22 -7.30
N ALA A 600 20.65 -28.40 -7.68
CA ALA A 600 20.56 -29.53 -6.76
C ALA A 600 21.95 -30.00 -6.27
N GLY A 601 22.96 -30.02 -7.16
CA GLY A 601 24.35 -30.31 -6.77
C GLY A 601 24.90 -29.27 -5.78
N LEU A 602 24.65 -27.99 -6.03
CA LEU A 602 25.03 -26.89 -5.15
C LEU A 602 24.38 -27.00 -3.76
N GLN A 603 23.11 -27.38 -3.69
CA GLN A 603 22.40 -27.61 -2.42
C GLN A 603 23.06 -28.71 -1.58
N ILE A 604 23.45 -29.84 -2.20
CA ILE A 604 24.15 -30.93 -1.53
C ILE A 604 25.51 -30.46 -1.00
N GLN A 605 26.23 -29.66 -1.79
CA GLN A 605 27.52 -29.12 -1.37
C GLN A 605 27.39 -28.18 -0.17
N ILE A 606 26.40 -27.28 -0.18
CA ILE A 606 26.12 -26.38 0.95
C ILE A 606 25.74 -27.18 2.20
N GLU A 607 24.87 -28.18 2.08
CA GLU A 607 24.50 -29.05 3.21
C GLU A 607 25.75 -29.70 3.83
N ALA A 608 26.61 -30.30 3.00
CA ALA A 608 27.84 -30.95 3.45
C ALA A 608 28.82 -29.99 4.15
N LEU A 609 28.90 -28.73 3.71
CA LEU A 609 29.76 -27.70 4.31
C LEU A 609 29.18 -27.13 5.62
N CYS A 610 27.85 -27.09 5.77
CA CYS A 610 27.19 -26.54 6.96
C CYS A 610 27.08 -27.56 8.11
N VAL A 611 26.91 -28.85 7.82
CA VAL A 611 26.76 -29.92 8.84
C VAL A 611 27.86 -29.92 9.92
N PRO A 612 29.16 -29.73 9.59
CA PRO A 612 30.24 -29.69 10.57
C PRO A 612 30.09 -28.62 11.66
N PHE A 613 29.31 -27.57 11.43
CA PHE A 613 29.05 -26.50 12.40
C PHE A 613 27.96 -26.88 13.43
N LEU A 614 27.10 -27.87 13.14
CA LEU A 614 25.91 -28.19 13.94
C LEU A 614 26.17 -29.20 15.10
N LYS A 615 27.33 -29.15 15.75
CA LYS A 615 27.85 -30.23 16.63
C LYS A 615 27.33 -30.25 18.08
N SER A 616 26.36 -29.42 18.44
CA SER A 616 25.80 -29.36 19.81
C SER A 616 24.72 -30.42 20.09
N GLY A 617 24.23 -30.50 21.34
CA GLY A 617 23.44 -31.62 21.91
C GLY A 617 22.12 -32.01 21.21
N ASP A 618 21.70 -31.27 20.17
CA ASP A 618 20.51 -31.53 19.34
C ASP A 618 20.83 -31.56 17.82
N SER A 619 21.95 -32.20 17.47
CA SER A 619 22.48 -32.21 16.09
C SER A 619 21.52 -32.81 15.05
N LYS A 620 20.66 -33.78 15.44
CA LYS A 620 19.69 -34.39 14.53
C LYS A 620 18.56 -33.43 14.15
N SER A 621 18.01 -32.68 15.11
CA SER A 621 16.97 -31.68 14.86
C SER A 621 17.53 -30.56 13.99
N LYS A 622 18.72 -30.03 14.34
CA LYS A 622 19.38 -28.97 13.57
C LYS A 622 19.70 -29.37 12.14
N ALA A 623 20.15 -30.60 11.92
CA ALA A 623 20.37 -31.13 10.57
C ALA A 623 19.06 -31.23 9.78
N ALA A 624 17.94 -31.60 10.42
CA ALA A 624 16.62 -31.59 9.78
C ALA A 624 16.17 -30.17 9.43
N THR A 625 16.39 -29.19 10.33
CA THR A 625 16.12 -27.77 10.06
C THR A 625 16.97 -27.24 8.90
N LEU A 626 18.28 -27.54 8.87
CA LEU A 626 19.16 -27.17 7.77
C LEU A 626 18.61 -27.69 6.43
N LYS A 627 18.23 -28.96 6.39
CA LYS A 627 17.64 -29.57 5.18
C LYS A 627 16.35 -28.89 4.76
N GLN A 628 15.48 -28.57 5.72
CA GLN A 628 14.24 -27.83 5.45
C GLN A 628 14.53 -26.43 4.87
N LEU A 629 15.47 -25.69 5.45
CA LEU A 629 15.86 -24.36 4.98
C LEU A 629 16.42 -24.39 3.55
N ILE A 630 17.27 -25.38 3.24
CA ILE A 630 17.79 -25.57 1.88
C ILE A 630 16.65 -25.90 0.90
N GLN A 631 15.70 -26.76 1.29
CA GLN A 631 14.55 -27.13 0.47
C GLN A 631 13.59 -25.96 0.22
N THR A 632 13.44 -25.04 1.17
CA THR A 632 12.65 -23.81 1.03
C THR A 632 13.46 -22.65 0.42
N ASN A 633 14.69 -22.91 -0.02
CA ASN A 633 15.64 -21.94 -0.58
C ASN A 633 15.97 -20.78 0.36
N ASP A 634 15.82 -20.97 1.67
CA ASP A 634 16.02 -19.96 2.71
C ASP A 634 17.48 -19.95 3.18
N TYR A 635 18.37 -19.46 2.32
CA TYR A 635 19.80 -19.41 2.60
C TYR A 635 20.17 -18.37 3.67
N VAL A 636 19.33 -17.35 3.88
CA VAL A 636 19.47 -16.44 5.03
C VAL A 636 19.21 -17.20 6.33
N GLY A 637 18.17 -18.03 6.38
CA GLY A 637 17.92 -18.93 7.50
C GLY A 637 19.05 -19.93 7.72
N VAL A 638 19.67 -20.48 6.66
CA VAL A 638 20.88 -21.32 6.78
C VAL A 638 22.01 -20.55 7.48
N CYS A 639 22.24 -19.29 7.08
CA CYS A 639 23.25 -18.44 7.70
C CYS A 639 22.97 -18.18 9.18
N VAL A 640 21.71 -17.85 9.53
CA VAL A 640 21.30 -17.65 10.93
C VAL A 640 21.51 -18.94 11.74
N LEU A 641 21.09 -20.10 11.23
CA LEU A 641 21.25 -21.37 11.92
C LEU A 641 22.73 -21.69 12.21
N VAL A 642 23.62 -21.47 11.24
CA VAL A 642 25.07 -21.72 11.41
C VAL A 642 25.71 -20.67 12.33
N ALA A 643 25.32 -19.39 12.20
CA ALA A 643 25.85 -18.30 13.01
C ALA A 643 25.53 -18.49 14.51
N LEU A 644 24.33 -18.98 14.84
CA LEU A 644 23.92 -19.27 16.23
C LEU A 644 24.69 -20.43 16.88
N GLU A 645 25.33 -21.31 16.10
CA GLU A 645 26.23 -22.35 16.63
C GLU A 645 27.67 -21.85 16.79
N CYS A 646 27.97 -20.66 16.28
CA CYS A 646 29.28 -20.01 16.40
C CYS A 646 29.22 -18.95 17.50
N ASP A 647 30.37 -18.71 18.17
CA ASP A 647 30.51 -17.56 19.07
C ASP A 647 30.32 -16.24 18.29
N ASP A 648 29.77 -15.20 18.91
CA ASP A 648 29.46 -13.91 18.26
C ASP A 648 30.73 -13.19 17.75
N GLN A 649 31.88 -13.48 18.37
CA GLN A 649 33.20 -12.98 17.95
C GLN A 649 33.85 -13.83 16.85
N ASN A 650 33.23 -14.94 16.44
CA ASN A 650 33.76 -15.81 15.40
C ASN A 650 33.67 -15.13 14.02
N GLN A 651 34.75 -15.18 13.24
CA GLN A 651 34.77 -14.62 11.89
C GLN A 651 33.69 -15.22 10.98
N VAL A 652 33.33 -16.49 11.19
CA VAL A 652 32.26 -17.17 10.46
C VAL A 652 30.91 -16.55 10.77
N HIS A 653 30.63 -16.30 12.05
CA HIS A 653 29.41 -15.63 12.48
C HIS A 653 29.31 -14.25 11.82
N ILE A 654 30.34 -13.41 11.98
CA ILE A 654 30.36 -12.04 11.48
C ILE A 654 30.11 -12.00 9.97
N ALA A 655 30.86 -12.77 9.18
CA ALA A 655 30.73 -12.65 7.73
C ALA A 655 29.42 -13.24 7.20
N LEU A 656 28.85 -14.29 7.81
CA LEU A 656 27.53 -14.81 7.40
C LEU A 656 26.45 -13.73 7.59
N ILE A 657 26.43 -13.12 8.78
CA ILE A 657 25.46 -12.07 9.11
C ILE A 657 25.66 -10.82 8.25
N GLU A 658 26.90 -10.35 8.07
CA GLU A 658 27.20 -9.19 7.22
C GLU A 658 26.79 -9.42 5.76
N ASN A 659 27.02 -10.60 5.20
CA ASN A 659 26.67 -10.89 3.82
C ASN A 659 25.16 -11.06 3.59
N CYS A 660 24.39 -11.44 4.60
CA CYS A 660 22.94 -11.34 4.58
C CYS A 660 22.48 -9.88 4.64
N CYS A 661 22.97 -9.10 5.59
CA CYS A 661 22.55 -7.70 5.79
C CYS A 661 22.90 -6.80 4.58
N ASN A 662 24.03 -7.06 3.93
CA ASN A 662 24.49 -6.32 2.76
C ASN A 662 23.87 -6.83 1.43
N GLY A 663 23.05 -7.89 1.47
CA GLY A 663 22.37 -8.44 0.29
C GLY A 663 23.24 -9.25 -0.66
N SER A 664 24.47 -9.63 -0.27
CA SER A 664 25.30 -10.61 -1.01
C SER A 664 24.61 -11.96 -1.09
N ILE A 665 23.97 -12.37 0.02
CA ILE A 665 23.11 -13.54 0.10
C ILE A 665 21.67 -13.04 -0.01
N VAL A 666 21.04 -13.36 -1.13
CA VAL A 666 19.72 -12.83 -1.50
C VAL A 666 18.65 -13.48 -0.61
N THR A 667 17.84 -12.66 0.03
CA THR A 667 16.69 -13.13 0.82
C THR A 667 15.63 -13.70 -0.11
N ALA A 668 15.13 -14.90 0.21
CA ALA A 668 14.03 -15.50 -0.54
C ALA A 668 12.74 -14.68 -0.40
N GLY A 669 11.86 -14.75 -1.40
CA GLY A 669 10.65 -13.91 -1.47
C GLY A 669 9.50 -14.31 -0.54
N HIS A 670 9.76 -15.09 0.52
CA HIS A 670 8.74 -15.53 1.48
C HIS A 670 8.99 -14.92 2.86
N ASP A 671 7.93 -14.85 3.68
CA ASP A 671 7.94 -14.13 4.95
C ASP A 671 8.94 -14.71 5.95
N GLN A 672 9.16 -16.04 5.93
CA GLN A 672 10.09 -16.67 6.86
C GLN A 672 11.54 -16.28 6.59
N ALA A 673 11.95 -16.21 5.32
CA ALA A 673 13.28 -15.72 4.96
C ALA A 673 13.46 -14.24 5.33
N THR A 674 12.41 -13.44 5.18
CA THR A 674 12.41 -12.03 5.60
C THR A 674 12.51 -11.89 7.12
N ARG A 675 11.85 -12.79 7.88
CA ARG A 675 12.04 -12.88 9.34
C ARG A 675 13.48 -13.22 9.69
N HIS A 676 14.10 -14.19 9.02
CA HIS A 676 15.51 -14.52 9.23
C HIS A 676 16.44 -13.35 8.89
N LEU A 677 16.12 -12.53 7.88
CA LEU A 677 16.86 -11.30 7.58
C LEU A 677 16.77 -10.31 8.75
N ALA A 678 15.59 -10.11 9.35
CA ALA A 678 15.46 -9.29 10.54
C ALA A 678 16.32 -9.83 11.71
N MET A 679 16.37 -11.16 11.88
CA MET A 679 17.24 -11.80 12.88
C MET A 679 18.72 -11.51 12.62
N CYS A 680 19.17 -11.45 11.36
CA CYS A 680 20.54 -11.03 11.04
C CYS A 680 20.83 -9.60 11.56
N PHE A 681 19.92 -8.65 11.36
CA PHE A 681 20.07 -7.29 11.87
C PHE A 681 20.05 -7.24 13.41
N LEU A 682 19.23 -8.07 14.08
CA LEU A 682 19.26 -8.21 15.55
C LEU A 682 20.58 -8.75 16.07
N LEU A 683 21.13 -9.79 15.43
CA LEU A 683 22.43 -10.34 15.78
C LEU A 683 23.54 -9.28 15.61
N LYS A 684 23.41 -8.40 14.61
CA LYS A 684 24.28 -7.24 14.38
C LYS A 684 24.01 -6.05 15.33
N LYS A 685 23.02 -6.14 16.22
CA LYS A 685 22.57 -5.06 17.13
C LYS A 685 22.00 -3.82 16.42
N GLU A 686 21.56 -3.97 15.18
CA GLU A 686 20.88 -2.92 14.40
C GLU A 686 19.35 -3.02 14.59
N HIS A 687 18.90 -2.81 15.83
CA HIS A 687 17.52 -3.04 16.25
C HIS A 687 16.48 -2.26 15.43
N HIS A 688 16.79 -1.02 15.02
CA HIS A 688 15.88 -0.21 14.21
C HIS A 688 15.56 -0.86 12.84
N ILE A 689 16.57 -1.36 12.13
CA ILE A 689 16.36 -2.03 10.82
C ILE A 689 15.59 -3.34 11.02
N ALA A 690 15.94 -4.10 12.05
CA ALA A 690 15.23 -5.33 12.38
C ALA A 690 13.74 -5.05 12.68
N PHE A 691 13.47 -4.00 13.47
CA PHE A 691 12.11 -3.56 13.77
C PHE A 691 11.36 -3.16 12.51
N ASP A 692 11.95 -2.34 11.64
CA ASP A 692 11.31 -1.91 10.38
C ASP A 692 10.93 -3.10 9.49
N ILE A 693 11.81 -4.11 9.40
CA ILE A 693 11.54 -5.34 8.63
C ILE A 693 10.39 -6.13 9.27
N VAL A 694 10.42 -6.36 10.58
CA VAL A 694 9.38 -7.14 11.28
C VAL A 694 8.05 -6.40 11.32
N GLN A 695 8.06 -5.08 11.49
CA GLN A 695 6.89 -4.24 11.42
C GLN A 695 6.28 -4.30 10.01
N GLY A 696 7.10 -4.27 8.96
CA GLY A 696 6.67 -4.51 7.59
C GLY A 696 6.09 -5.91 7.34
N LEU A 697 6.57 -6.94 8.05
CA LEU A 697 6.00 -8.29 8.03
C LEU A 697 4.64 -8.34 8.74
N ALA A 698 4.55 -7.77 9.94
CA ALA A 698 3.33 -7.68 10.74
C ALA A 698 2.22 -6.93 9.99
N SER A 699 2.55 -5.81 9.35
CA SER A 699 1.60 -5.02 8.55
C SER A 699 1.08 -5.77 7.32
N ARG A 700 1.89 -6.64 6.70
CA ARG A 700 1.48 -7.44 5.53
C ARG A 700 0.77 -8.75 5.91
N ASN A 701 0.97 -9.22 7.14
CA ASN A 701 0.43 -10.46 7.68
C ASN A 701 -0.37 -10.19 8.97
N PRO A 702 -1.52 -9.52 8.87
CA PRO A 702 -2.30 -9.14 10.03
C PRO A 702 -2.87 -10.33 10.80
N ASP A 703 -2.85 -11.53 10.24
CA ASP A 703 -3.20 -12.82 10.85
C ASP A 703 -2.07 -13.45 11.68
N SER A 704 -0.82 -13.00 11.50
CA SER A 704 0.35 -13.58 12.18
C SER A 704 0.65 -12.84 13.49
N VAL A 705 0.05 -13.30 14.59
CA VAL A 705 0.31 -12.74 15.94
C VAL A 705 1.80 -12.84 16.29
N GLU A 706 2.48 -13.89 15.83
CA GLU A 706 3.91 -14.09 15.99
C GLU A 706 4.77 -12.92 15.49
N PHE A 707 4.43 -12.31 14.35
CA PHE A 707 5.20 -11.18 13.83
C PHE A 707 4.94 -9.90 14.63
N VAL A 708 3.71 -9.69 15.11
CA VAL A 708 3.39 -8.51 15.92
C VAL A 708 4.05 -8.61 17.31
N VAL A 709 4.08 -9.81 17.90
CA VAL A 709 4.79 -10.08 19.17
C VAL A 709 6.30 -9.90 18.98
N LEU A 710 6.87 -10.41 17.88
CA LEU A 710 8.29 -10.19 17.59
C LEU A 710 8.64 -8.70 17.46
N ALA A 711 7.76 -7.88 16.86
CA ALA A 711 7.97 -6.43 16.81
C ALA A 711 8.02 -5.81 18.23
N ALA A 712 7.15 -6.26 19.14
CA ALA A 712 7.16 -5.81 20.53
C ALA A 712 8.41 -6.28 21.30
N GLU A 713 8.86 -7.51 21.07
CA GLU A 713 10.10 -8.05 21.65
C GLU A 713 11.32 -7.20 21.24
N ILE A 714 11.43 -6.86 19.95
CA ILE A 714 12.52 -6.00 19.44
C ILE A 714 12.47 -4.60 20.05
N LEU A 715 11.28 -3.99 20.14
CA LEU A 715 11.11 -2.69 20.79
C LEU A 715 11.51 -2.75 22.27
N GLY A 716 11.10 -3.79 22.99
CA GLY A 716 11.47 -3.97 24.40
C GLY A 716 12.97 -4.19 24.61
N GLU A 717 13.69 -4.71 23.61
CA GLU A 717 15.16 -4.79 23.61
C GLU A 717 15.85 -3.47 23.21
N THR A 718 15.13 -2.53 22.62
CA THR A 718 15.67 -1.25 22.13
C THR A 718 15.67 -0.18 23.23
N LEU A 719 16.86 0.33 23.57
CA LEU A 719 17.00 1.41 24.55
C LEU A 719 16.27 2.68 24.10
N GLY A 720 15.44 3.25 24.97
CA GLY A 720 14.68 4.48 24.69
C GLY A 720 13.35 4.26 23.96
N ALA A 721 12.96 3.01 23.71
CA ALA A 721 11.70 2.64 23.05
C ALA A 721 10.66 2.03 24.02
N GLU A 722 10.85 2.18 25.34
CA GLU A 722 10.07 1.50 26.37
C GLU A 722 8.56 1.85 26.30
N GLU A 723 8.23 3.14 26.13
CA GLU A 723 6.84 3.59 26.00
C GLU A 723 6.17 3.09 24.71
N GLU A 724 6.94 3.00 23.62
CA GLU A 724 6.44 2.45 22.35
C GLU A 724 6.19 0.94 22.47
N ALA A 725 7.09 0.21 23.13
CA ALA A 725 6.93 -1.21 23.41
C ALA A 725 5.67 -1.47 24.26
N MET A 726 5.46 -0.71 25.34
CA MET A 726 4.26 -0.85 26.18
C MET A 726 2.97 -0.59 25.40
N ARG A 727 2.91 0.50 24.61
CA ARG A 727 1.75 0.78 23.75
C ARG A 727 1.50 -0.33 22.74
N LYS A 728 2.56 -0.91 22.18
CA LYS A 728 2.47 -2.04 21.25
C LYS A 728 1.89 -3.28 21.93
N ILE A 729 2.33 -3.61 23.14
CA ILE A 729 1.85 -4.75 23.92
C ILE A 729 0.36 -4.60 24.23
N ASP A 730 -0.07 -3.44 24.70
CA ASP A 730 -1.50 -3.17 24.98
C ASP A 730 -2.35 -3.28 23.71
N SER A 731 -1.85 -2.74 22.60
CA SER A 731 -2.51 -2.86 21.29
C SER A 731 -2.64 -4.32 20.85
N ILE A 732 -1.62 -5.16 21.07
CA ILE A 732 -1.66 -6.60 20.76
C ILE A 732 -2.76 -7.29 21.57
N ARG A 733 -2.78 -7.09 22.90
CA ARG A 733 -3.77 -7.70 23.80
C ARG A 733 -5.20 -7.28 23.45
N HIS A 734 -5.39 -6.03 23.02
CA HIS A 734 -6.69 -5.54 22.58
C HIS A 734 -7.11 -6.11 21.21
N ALA A 735 -6.19 -6.15 20.24
CA ALA A 735 -6.51 -6.47 18.85
C ALA A 735 -6.60 -7.97 18.54
N TYR A 736 -5.91 -8.82 19.31
CA TYR A 736 -5.72 -10.24 18.99
C TYR A 736 -6.27 -11.19 20.05
N LYS A 737 -6.54 -12.43 19.64
CA LYS A 737 -6.84 -13.53 20.55
C LYS A 737 -5.51 -14.07 21.09
N ILE A 738 -5.24 -13.83 22.37
CA ILE A 738 -3.97 -14.16 23.00
C ILE A 738 -3.99 -15.57 23.60
N THR A 739 -3.01 -16.39 23.24
CA THR A 739 -2.78 -17.70 23.86
C THR A 739 -1.92 -17.55 25.12
N PRO A 740 -1.91 -18.54 26.05
CA PRO A 740 -1.08 -18.47 27.25
C PRO A 740 0.43 -18.30 26.95
N ASP A 741 0.91 -18.88 25.85
CA ASP A 741 2.31 -18.76 25.42
C ASP A 741 2.65 -17.34 24.96
N ILE A 742 1.78 -16.72 24.16
CA ILE A 742 1.94 -15.34 23.71
C ILE A 742 1.89 -14.39 24.91
N GLU A 743 0.94 -14.59 25.83
CA GLU A 743 0.84 -13.76 27.03
C GLU A 743 2.11 -13.86 27.89
N MET A 744 2.68 -15.05 28.05
CA MET A 744 3.96 -15.24 28.75
C MET A 744 5.10 -14.44 28.09
N ARG A 745 5.18 -14.43 26.76
CA ARG A 745 6.19 -13.66 26.02
C ARG A 745 6.02 -12.16 26.21
N LEU A 746 4.79 -11.65 26.09
CA LEU A 746 4.49 -10.23 26.31
C LEU A 746 4.86 -9.79 27.74
N ASN A 747 4.50 -10.59 28.76
CA ASN A 747 4.89 -10.32 30.15
C ASN A 747 6.42 -10.35 30.37
N ALA A 748 7.15 -11.17 29.62
CA ALA A 748 8.62 -11.18 29.67
C ALA A 748 9.21 -9.86 29.14
N VAL A 749 8.62 -9.30 28.08
CA VAL A 749 9.01 -7.97 27.55
C VAL A 749 8.74 -6.88 28.58
N GLU A 750 7.56 -6.86 29.21
CA GLU A 750 7.22 -5.88 30.27
C GLU A 750 8.18 -5.99 31.46
N THR A 751 8.49 -7.21 31.87
CA THR A 751 9.44 -7.47 32.96
C THR A 751 10.83 -6.94 32.63
N GLU A 752 11.28 -7.10 31.39
CA GLU A 752 12.59 -6.64 30.95
C GLU A 752 12.67 -5.11 30.87
N ILE A 753 11.62 -4.46 30.36
CA ILE A 753 11.47 -2.99 30.39
C ILE A 753 11.52 -2.48 31.84
N GLY A 754 10.79 -3.14 32.74
CA GLY A 754 10.73 -2.78 34.17
C GLY A 754 12.05 -2.93 34.93
N LYS A 755 13.03 -3.69 34.41
CA LYS A 755 14.38 -3.77 35.00
C LYS A 755 15.27 -2.59 34.62
N ARG A 756 14.93 -1.88 33.53
CA ARG A 756 15.73 -0.77 32.97
C ARG A 756 15.21 0.60 33.42
N SER A 757 13.95 0.65 33.86
CA SER A 757 13.31 1.79 34.52
C SER A 757 13.71 1.86 35.99
#